data_AF-A0A835IIL8-F1
#
_entry.id   AF-A0A835IIL8-F1
#
_cell.length_a   1.000
_cell.length_b   1.000
_cell.length_c   1.000
_cell.angle_alpha   90.00
_cell.angle_beta   90.00
_cell.angle_gamma   90.00
#
_symmetry.space_group_name_H-M   'P 1'
#
loop_
_entity.id
_entity.type
_entity.pdbx_description
1 polymer ?
#
loop_
_entity_poly.entity_id
_entity_poly.type
_entity_poly.pdbx_seq_one_letter_code
_entity_poly.pdbx_strand_id
1 'polypeptide(L)'
;MPFSTVSVGTSYTQEYVMAAGYDHRSIVWQIAEDYSHCEFLIRLPGYCPMPAFRDVIDVPLVVRRLHRSRSEVRKELGIGEDVKVVVFNFGGQPAGWKLKQEYLPDGWLCLDTAIGKNYASDKLSGARRLRDAIVLGYQLQRSPGRDADIPEWYTVVETELGLRTSLPSVEVNAKSCIEEFEILHGDHQGLPDTLRFLKSLAKLDTEHEPEKISKKLKMRERLAAAGLFNWEEEIFVARAPGRLDVMGGIADYSGSLVLQLPIREACHVAVQRIHPSKQTLWKHAQARHHERECTPILEIVSYGSELSNRGPTFDMDIIDFMDGDQPVSYEKANLYFAKDPSQKWAAYVAGTILVLMTELGVRFNDSISILVSSAVPEGKGVSSSAALEVATMSAISAAYARKRFQNVTAYVVHSDCFKHQCEAVENHIVGAPCGVMDQMTSACGEAHELLAMVCQPAEIIGHVKVPTHIRFWGIDSGIRHSIGGADYGSVRIGTFMGRKMIKSMASAQLSRTCNDFEEDGVELLEAEASLEYLCNLPPHRYEATYVKRLPETLLGEKFLNQYDDHNDSVTVIDPKRNYGVRASARHPIYETFRVKAFKALLTADSSNEQLSSLGELMYQCHYSYEACGLGSDGTDRLVRLVQEMQNSKLSKSENGTLFGAKITGGGSGGSVCVIGRNCLRSSEQILEYDCLQQDEMGYNKIYNRTLCLYPRSFKVPLVIKVYGWKLK
;
A
#
# COMPACT_ATOMS: atom_id res chain seq x y z
N MET A 1 18.73 47.64 -20.08
CA MET A 1 18.61 46.32 -19.42
C MET A 1 17.88 45.42 -20.40
N PRO A 2 18.52 44.37 -20.95
CA PRO A 2 17.92 43.55 -21.98
C PRO A 2 16.96 42.52 -21.37
N PHE A 3 15.83 42.32 -22.05
CA PHE A 3 14.76 41.38 -21.73
C PHE A 3 15.27 39.94 -21.75
N SER A 4 15.02 39.20 -20.67
CA SER A 4 15.27 37.76 -20.55
C SER A 4 14.27 36.97 -21.40
N THR A 5 14.79 36.14 -22.30
CA THR A 5 14.06 35.20 -23.16
C THR A 5 13.46 34.08 -22.31
N VAL A 6 12.13 33.89 -22.33
CA VAL A 6 11.45 32.78 -21.65
C VAL A 6 11.37 31.57 -22.59
N SER A 7 12.01 30.46 -22.22
CA SER A 7 12.02 29.17 -22.94
C SER A 7 10.91 28.24 -22.42
N VAL A 8 10.13 27.63 -23.33
CA VAL A 8 8.97 26.76 -23.00
C VAL A 8 9.11 25.39 -23.68
N GLY A 9 9.07 24.30 -22.90
CA GLY A 9 9.12 22.92 -23.39
C GLY A 9 7.77 22.20 -23.40
N THR A 10 7.55 21.26 -24.35
CA THR A 10 6.35 20.39 -24.41
C THR A 10 6.75 18.91 -24.51
N SER A 11 5.90 17.99 -24.01
CA SER A 11 6.23 16.59 -23.66
C SER A 11 6.21 15.56 -24.80
N TYR A 12 6.33 15.96 -26.06
CA TYR A 12 6.18 15.04 -27.21
C TYR A 12 7.43 14.20 -27.56
N THR A 13 8.55 14.37 -26.86
CA THR A 13 9.85 13.77 -27.24
C THR A 13 10.07 12.33 -26.78
N GLN A 14 9.22 11.78 -25.89
CA GLN A 14 9.44 10.43 -25.33
C GLN A 14 9.09 9.30 -26.30
N GLU A 15 8.17 9.51 -27.25
CA GLU A 15 7.80 8.49 -28.25
C GLU A 15 8.94 8.22 -29.26
N TYR A 16 9.89 9.14 -29.43
CA TYR A 16 11.04 8.95 -30.33
C TYR A 16 12.15 8.08 -29.74
N VAL A 17 12.26 7.99 -28.41
CA VAL A 17 13.34 7.24 -27.74
C VAL A 17 13.11 5.73 -27.82
N MET A 18 11.85 5.28 -27.95
CA MET A 18 11.49 3.87 -27.88
C MET A 18 11.69 3.08 -29.18
N ALA A 19 12.10 3.73 -30.28
CA ALA A 19 12.16 3.09 -31.61
C ALA A 19 13.59 2.86 -32.18
N ALA A 20 14.68 3.24 -31.49
CA ALA A 20 15.97 3.44 -32.17
C ALA A 20 17.19 2.58 -31.75
N GLY A 21 17.12 1.61 -30.83
CA GLY A 21 18.24 0.67 -30.55
C GLY A 21 19.25 1.14 -29.48
N TYR A 22 20.57 1.00 -29.66
CA TYR A 22 21.57 1.21 -28.58
C TYR A 22 22.42 2.52 -28.64
N ASP A 23 22.23 3.39 -29.64
CA ASP A 23 23.18 4.50 -29.94
C ASP A 23 22.71 5.95 -29.59
N HIS A 24 21.95 6.19 -28.52
CA HIS A 24 21.33 7.53 -28.27
C HIS A 24 21.77 8.26 -26.99
N ARG A 25 22.78 7.78 -26.28
CA ARG A 25 23.27 8.47 -25.08
C ARG A 25 23.55 9.96 -25.33
N SER A 26 24.18 10.32 -26.46
CA SER A 26 24.50 11.71 -26.80
C SER A 26 23.28 12.59 -27.07
N ILE A 27 22.26 12.06 -27.76
CA ILE A 27 21.03 12.81 -28.09
C ILE A 27 20.17 13.02 -26.84
N VAL A 28 20.07 12.01 -25.97
CA VAL A 28 19.35 12.12 -24.70
C VAL A 28 20.03 13.10 -23.75
N TRP A 29 21.37 13.12 -23.73
CA TRP A 29 22.12 14.13 -22.98
C TRP A 29 21.93 15.54 -23.54
N GLN A 30 21.91 15.71 -24.86
CA GLN A 30 21.63 17.02 -25.47
C GLN A 30 20.20 17.49 -25.18
N ILE A 31 19.22 16.59 -25.23
CA ILE A 31 17.83 16.89 -24.87
C ILE A 31 17.72 17.27 -23.38
N ALA A 32 18.38 16.54 -22.50
CA ALA A 32 18.42 16.86 -21.07
C ALA A 32 19.11 18.21 -20.80
N GLU A 33 20.18 18.53 -21.54
CA GLU A 33 20.88 19.82 -21.50
C GLU A 33 19.98 20.96 -21.99
N ASP A 34 19.33 20.79 -23.15
CA ASP A 34 18.41 21.77 -23.73
C ASP A 34 17.20 22.03 -22.81
N TYR A 35 16.66 20.99 -22.17
CA TYR A 35 15.59 21.12 -21.18
C TYR A 35 16.04 21.69 -19.85
N SER A 36 17.30 21.53 -19.45
CA SER A 36 17.86 22.15 -18.25
C SER A 36 17.85 23.69 -18.31
N HIS A 37 17.73 24.24 -19.51
CA HIS A 37 17.62 25.67 -19.78
C HIS A 37 16.17 26.18 -19.86
N CYS A 38 15.16 25.33 -19.63
CA CYS A 38 13.75 25.72 -19.66
C CYS A 38 13.26 26.24 -18.30
N GLU A 39 12.49 27.34 -18.32
CA GLU A 39 11.97 27.98 -17.11
C GLU A 39 10.61 27.40 -16.67
N PHE A 40 9.81 26.86 -17.62
CA PHE A 40 8.50 26.26 -17.35
C PHE A 40 8.24 25.00 -18.21
N LEU A 41 7.58 24.00 -17.62
CA LEU A 41 7.06 22.83 -18.33
C LEU A 41 5.51 22.85 -18.36
N ILE A 42 4.92 22.74 -19.55
CA ILE A 42 3.46 22.66 -19.72
C ILE A 42 3.06 21.18 -19.84
N ARG A 43 2.24 20.70 -18.90
CA ARG A 43 1.82 19.29 -18.79
C ARG A 43 0.33 19.11 -19.12
N LEU A 44 0.01 18.06 -19.89
CA LEU A 44 -1.38 17.64 -20.16
C LEU A 44 -1.87 16.63 -19.10
N PRO A 45 -3.19 16.58 -18.81
CA PRO A 45 -3.77 15.60 -17.89
C PRO A 45 -3.48 14.15 -18.32
N GLY A 46 -3.00 13.32 -17.40
CA GLY A 46 -2.74 11.88 -17.64
C GLY A 46 -1.28 11.48 -17.88
N TYR A 47 -0.32 12.40 -17.78
CA TYR A 47 1.12 12.09 -17.87
C TYR A 47 1.77 11.85 -16.50
N CYS A 48 2.70 10.90 -16.44
CA CYS A 48 3.52 10.60 -15.27
C CYS A 48 4.44 11.80 -14.92
N PRO A 49 4.67 12.12 -13.63
CA PRO A 49 5.55 13.25 -13.25
C PRO A 49 6.98 13.04 -13.77
N MET A 50 7.59 14.10 -14.34
CA MET A 50 9.01 14.13 -14.73
C MET A 50 9.80 14.94 -13.68
N PRO A 51 10.56 14.29 -12.77
CA PRO A 51 11.20 14.94 -11.62
C PRO A 51 12.27 15.99 -11.97
N ALA A 52 12.75 16.01 -13.22
CA ALA A 52 13.79 16.94 -13.67
C ALA A 52 13.33 18.42 -13.77
N PHE A 53 12.01 18.67 -13.74
CA PHE A 53 11.46 20.02 -13.93
C PHE A 53 10.87 20.58 -12.65
N ARG A 54 11.30 21.79 -12.29
CA ARG A 54 11.04 22.42 -10.99
C ARG A 54 9.72 23.20 -10.94
N ASP A 55 9.19 23.63 -12.09
CA ASP A 55 7.92 24.37 -12.22
C ASP A 55 7.04 23.79 -13.35
N VAL A 56 5.94 23.12 -12.97
CA VAL A 56 5.00 22.44 -13.88
C VAL A 56 3.64 23.13 -13.85
N ILE A 57 3.13 23.51 -15.03
CA ILE A 57 1.80 24.13 -15.18
C ILE A 57 0.86 23.13 -15.87
N ASP A 58 -0.17 22.71 -15.15
CA ASP A 58 -1.25 21.85 -15.66
C ASP A 58 -2.29 22.69 -16.41
N VAL A 59 -2.57 22.33 -17.67
CA VAL A 59 -3.55 23.06 -18.50
C VAL A 59 -4.81 22.20 -18.73
N PRO A 60 -6.01 22.67 -18.36
CA PRO A 60 -7.25 21.90 -18.53
C PRO A 60 -7.64 21.72 -20.00
N LEU A 61 -8.18 20.55 -20.33
CA LEU A 61 -8.57 20.15 -21.69
C LEU A 61 -10.04 20.52 -21.99
N VAL A 62 -10.28 21.29 -23.06
CA VAL A 62 -11.63 21.55 -23.61
C VAL A 62 -11.76 20.87 -24.98
N VAL A 63 -12.58 19.82 -25.06
CA VAL A 63 -12.77 19.01 -26.29
C VAL A 63 -13.84 19.64 -27.20
N ARG A 64 -13.59 19.69 -28.53
CA ARG A 64 -14.61 20.03 -29.56
C ARG A 64 -14.60 18.99 -30.69
N ARG A 65 -15.75 18.78 -31.36
CA ARG A 65 -15.93 17.83 -32.48
C ARG A 65 -15.08 18.18 -33.71
N LEU A 66 -14.54 17.15 -34.39
CA LEU A 66 -13.86 17.23 -35.70
C LEU A 66 -14.81 17.76 -36.79
N HIS A 67 -14.28 18.57 -37.72
CA HIS A 67 -15.06 19.19 -38.82
C HIS A 67 -14.81 18.59 -40.22
N ARG A 68 -13.76 17.77 -40.42
CA ARG A 68 -13.42 17.17 -41.73
C ARG A 68 -12.97 15.73 -41.57
N SER A 69 -13.19 14.93 -42.61
CA SER A 69 -12.86 13.51 -42.64
C SER A 69 -11.40 13.25 -43.01
N ARG A 70 -10.87 12.07 -42.62
CA ARG A 70 -9.49 11.65 -42.94
C ARG A 70 -9.20 11.62 -44.44
N SER A 71 -10.17 11.19 -45.26
CA SER A 71 -10.01 11.08 -46.71
C SER A 71 -9.87 12.46 -47.37
N GLU A 72 -10.64 13.45 -46.92
CA GLU A 72 -10.55 14.83 -47.42
C GLU A 72 -9.18 15.44 -47.14
N VAL A 73 -8.63 15.24 -45.93
CA VAL A 73 -7.30 15.74 -45.58
C VAL A 73 -6.23 15.07 -46.44
N ARG A 74 -6.25 13.74 -46.62
CA ARG A 74 -5.24 13.04 -47.43
C ARG A 74 -5.24 13.47 -48.90
N LYS A 75 -6.43 13.69 -49.45
CA LYS A 75 -6.60 14.21 -50.82
C LYS A 75 -6.03 15.61 -50.98
N GLU A 76 -6.23 16.50 -50.01
CA GLU A 76 -5.63 17.85 -50.01
C GLU A 76 -4.10 17.79 -49.96
N LEU A 77 -3.50 16.79 -49.30
CA LEU A 77 -2.04 16.67 -49.18
C LEU A 77 -1.40 15.88 -50.34
N GLY A 78 -2.18 15.39 -51.31
CA GLY A 78 -1.69 14.57 -52.42
C GLY A 78 -1.18 13.18 -52.00
N ILE A 79 -1.67 12.65 -50.87
CA ILE A 79 -1.24 11.36 -50.32
C ILE A 79 -2.27 10.29 -50.70
N GLY A 80 -1.85 9.23 -51.40
CA GLY A 80 -2.72 8.10 -51.72
C GLY A 80 -3.28 7.42 -50.47
N GLU A 81 -4.50 6.90 -50.52
CA GLU A 81 -5.20 6.29 -49.36
C GLU A 81 -4.36 5.20 -48.67
N ASP A 82 -3.62 4.39 -49.44
CA ASP A 82 -2.85 3.24 -48.95
C ASP A 82 -1.40 3.57 -48.51
N VAL A 83 -0.98 4.83 -48.63
CA VAL A 83 0.39 5.25 -48.34
C VAL A 83 0.61 5.44 -46.84
N LYS A 84 1.66 4.83 -46.29
CA LYS A 84 2.02 4.99 -44.87
C LYS A 84 2.78 6.30 -44.67
N VAL A 85 2.37 7.08 -43.68
CA VAL A 85 2.87 8.44 -43.46
C VAL A 85 3.41 8.56 -42.05
N VAL A 86 4.62 9.11 -41.92
CA VAL A 86 5.23 9.54 -40.66
C VAL A 86 5.17 11.07 -40.61
N VAL A 87 4.76 11.64 -39.48
CA VAL A 87 4.67 13.09 -39.29
C VAL A 87 5.69 13.50 -38.24
N PHE A 88 6.61 14.40 -38.60
CA PHE A 88 7.67 14.92 -37.74
C PHE A 88 7.39 16.39 -37.42
N ASN A 89 7.19 16.73 -36.14
CA ASN A 89 6.78 18.09 -35.73
C ASN A 89 7.61 18.60 -34.55
N PHE A 90 8.30 19.73 -34.76
CA PHE A 90 8.97 20.51 -33.71
C PHE A 90 8.44 21.95 -33.72
N GLY A 91 7.66 22.33 -32.71
CA GLY A 91 7.45 23.74 -32.31
C GLY A 91 6.93 24.74 -33.37
N GLY A 92 5.63 24.70 -33.69
CA GLY A 92 4.74 25.88 -33.82
C GLY A 92 5.04 27.05 -34.80
N GLN A 93 4.89 26.83 -36.12
CA GLN A 93 4.50 27.72 -37.27
C GLN A 93 5.54 27.74 -38.42
N PRO A 94 5.18 27.97 -39.72
CA PRO A 94 4.10 27.46 -40.55
C PRO A 94 4.56 26.43 -41.63
N ALA A 95 3.56 25.82 -42.27
CA ALA A 95 3.52 24.64 -43.14
C ALA A 95 4.19 24.76 -44.54
N GLY A 96 5.49 25.04 -44.64
CA GLY A 96 6.23 25.06 -45.91
C GLY A 96 6.59 23.66 -46.44
N TRP A 97 5.60 22.78 -46.63
CA TRP A 97 5.80 21.33 -46.72
C TRP A 97 6.71 20.87 -47.84
N LYS A 98 7.61 19.94 -47.50
CA LYS A 98 8.31 19.08 -48.46
C LYS A 98 8.18 17.64 -48.01
N LEU A 99 7.48 16.83 -48.79
CA LEU A 99 7.54 15.39 -48.64
C LEU A 99 8.93 14.90 -49.06
N LYS A 100 9.54 14.07 -48.21
CA LYS A 100 10.82 13.42 -48.51
C LYS A 100 10.74 11.93 -48.21
N GLN A 101 11.45 11.15 -49.01
CA GLN A 101 11.55 9.67 -48.88
C GLN A 101 12.97 9.23 -48.48
N GLU A 102 13.93 10.16 -48.41
CA GLU A 102 15.38 9.89 -48.45
C GLU A 102 15.94 8.99 -47.34
N TYR A 103 15.20 8.78 -46.24
CA TYR A 103 15.64 7.99 -45.08
C TYR A 103 14.56 7.02 -44.55
N LEU A 104 13.49 6.79 -45.32
CA LEU A 104 12.40 5.90 -44.94
C LEU A 104 12.34 4.64 -45.83
N PRO A 105 11.79 3.53 -45.35
CA PRO A 105 11.52 2.35 -46.17
C PRO A 105 10.66 2.70 -47.41
N ASP A 106 10.85 1.97 -48.50
CA ASP A 106 10.13 2.23 -49.76
C ASP A 106 8.61 2.26 -49.57
N GLY A 107 7.97 3.29 -50.14
CA GLY A 107 6.53 3.52 -50.05
C GLY A 107 6.05 4.28 -48.81
N TRP A 108 6.96 4.71 -47.92
CA TRP A 108 6.63 5.57 -46.79
C TRP A 108 6.96 7.04 -47.07
N LEU A 109 6.11 7.94 -46.58
CA LEU A 109 6.27 9.38 -46.76
C LEU A 109 6.44 10.08 -45.40
N CYS A 110 7.43 10.98 -45.31
CA CYS A 110 7.59 11.86 -44.15
C CYS A 110 6.99 13.25 -44.41
N LEU A 111 6.17 13.74 -43.49
CA LEU A 111 5.73 15.14 -43.42
C LEU A 111 6.52 15.85 -42.32
N ASP A 112 7.44 16.73 -42.73
CA ASP A 112 8.26 17.54 -41.83
C ASP A 112 7.66 18.94 -41.67
N THR A 113 7.44 19.36 -40.42
CA THR A 113 6.98 20.71 -40.07
C THR A 113 7.96 21.43 -39.15
N ALA A 114 9.24 21.52 -39.53
CA ALA A 114 10.24 22.29 -38.80
C ALA A 114 11.10 23.18 -39.72
N ILE A 115 10.97 24.52 -39.63
CA ILE A 115 12.09 25.45 -39.90
C ILE A 115 11.98 26.68 -39.00
N GLY A 116 13.06 26.96 -38.27
CA GLY A 116 13.34 28.27 -37.69
C GLY A 116 14.82 28.64 -37.80
N LYS A 117 15.20 29.35 -38.86
CA LYS A 117 16.25 30.39 -38.78
C LYS A 117 15.60 31.70 -39.18
N ASN A 118 15.64 32.64 -38.26
CA ASN A 118 15.19 34.05 -38.31
C ASN A 118 13.73 34.33 -37.92
N TYR A 119 13.61 35.04 -36.80
CA TYR A 119 12.39 35.69 -36.31
C TYR A 119 11.88 36.73 -37.31
N ALA A 120 10.56 36.77 -37.52
CA ALA A 120 9.86 37.96 -37.96
C ALA A 120 8.49 38.06 -37.25
N SER A 121 8.20 39.28 -36.83
CA SER A 121 7.03 39.73 -36.06
C SER A 121 5.71 39.54 -36.81
N ASP A 122 4.71 38.97 -36.14
CA ASP A 122 3.37 39.57 -35.92
C ASP A 122 2.26 38.54 -35.67
N LYS A 123 1.62 38.70 -34.50
CA LYS A 123 0.21 38.43 -34.12
C LYS A 123 -0.41 37.01 -34.20
N LEU A 124 -0.78 36.51 -33.01
CA LEU A 124 -1.97 35.70 -32.61
C LEU A 124 -2.23 34.35 -33.35
N SER A 125 -2.53 33.20 -32.74
CA SER A 125 -2.68 32.72 -31.36
C SER A 125 -2.50 31.19 -31.35
N GLY A 126 -1.79 30.63 -30.37
CA GLY A 126 -1.42 29.19 -30.30
C GLY A 126 -2.56 28.22 -29.94
N ALA A 127 -3.79 28.70 -29.72
CA ALA A 127 -4.85 27.92 -29.06
C ALA A 127 -5.69 26.99 -29.98
N ARG A 128 -5.52 27.05 -31.31
CA ARG A 128 -6.31 26.21 -32.24
C ARG A 128 -5.61 24.92 -32.68
N ARG A 129 -4.29 24.79 -32.56
CA ARG A 129 -3.51 23.72 -33.21
C ARG A 129 -3.06 22.57 -32.29
N LEU A 130 -3.16 22.74 -30.97
CA LEU A 130 -2.97 21.65 -29.99
C LEU A 130 -4.12 20.63 -30.00
N ARG A 131 -5.26 21.02 -30.57
CA ARG A 131 -6.54 20.32 -30.43
C ARG A 131 -6.65 19.05 -31.27
N ASP A 132 -6.09 19.05 -32.47
CA ASP A 132 -6.24 17.94 -33.41
C ASP A 132 -5.20 16.81 -33.16
N ALA A 133 -4.05 17.15 -32.56
CA ALA A 133 -3.02 16.18 -32.16
C ALA A 133 -3.42 15.35 -30.93
N ILE A 134 -4.15 15.96 -29.98
CA ILE A 134 -4.63 15.29 -28.75
C ILE A 134 -5.66 14.19 -29.08
N VAL A 135 -6.49 14.39 -30.11
CA VAL A 135 -7.54 13.43 -30.48
C VAL A 135 -6.94 12.12 -31.03
N LEU A 136 -5.78 12.17 -31.68
CA LEU A 136 -5.11 10.99 -32.23
C LEU A 136 -4.36 10.18 -31.15
N GLY A 137 -3.67 10.84 -30.23
CA GLY A 137 -3.01 10.20 -29.08
C GLY A 137 -4.01 9.47 -28.16
N TYR A 138 -5.20 10.06 -27.98
CA TYR A 138 -6.28 9.44 -27.19
C TYR A 138 -6.88 8.18 -27.85
N GLN A 139 -6.87 8.09 -29.18
CA GLN A 139 -7.34 6.88 -29.89
C GLN A 139 -6.31 5.75 -29.85
N LEU A 140 -5.02 6.06 -29.71
CA LEU A 140 -3.94 5.07 -29.63
C LEU A 140 -3.78 4.47 -28.23
N GLN A 141 -3.95 5.26 -27.16
CA GLN A 141 -3.94 4.78 -25.77
C GLN A 141 -5.12 3.88 -25.40
N ARG A 142 -6.21 3.88 -26.17
CA ARG A 142 -7.38 3.02 -25.94
C ARG A 142 -7.32 1.67 -26.65
N SER A 143 -6.20 1.32 -27.28
CA SER A 143 -6.02 -0.05 -27.78
C SER A 143 -5.67 -0.99 -26.60
N PRO A 144 -6.47 -2.02 -26.31
CA PRO A 144 -6.20 -2.93 -25.20
C PRO A 144 -4.83 -3.63 -25.36
N GLY A 145 -4.03 -3.69 -24.29
CA GLY A 145 -2.87 -4.59 -24.20
C GLY A 145 -1.47 -3.99 -24.36
N ARG A 146 -1.27 -2.69 -24.16
CA ARG A 146 0.08 -2.11 -24.03
C ARG A 146 0.13 -1.01 -22.98
N ASP A 147 0.53 -1.37 -21.76
CA ASP A 147 1.06 -0.41 -20.79
C ASP A 147 2.57 -0.24 -21.07
N ALA A 148 3.07 1.01 -21.01
CA ALA A 148 4.45 1.35 -21.32
C ALA A 148 5.29 1.44 -20.02
N ASP A 149 6.40 0.72 -19.98
CA ASP A 149 7.35 0.75 -18.85
C ASP A 149 8.24 2.00 -18.84
N ILE A 150 8.57 2.47 -17.63
CA ILE A 150 9.52 3.57 -17.39
C ILE A 150 10.96 3.02 -17.44
N PRO A 151 11.86 3.57 -18.27
CA PRO A 151 13.24 3.07 -18.37
C PRO A 151 14.05 3.27 -17.08
N GLU A 152 14.82 2.22 -16.73
CA GLU A 152 15.57 2.06 -15.48
C GLU A 152 16.66 3.12 -15.20
N TRP A 153 17.11 3.88 -16.20
CA TRP A 153 18.07 4.96 -15.98
C TRP A 153 17.43 6.24 -15.41
N TYR A 154 16.09 6.36 -15.47
CA TYR A 154 15.35 7.51 -14.96
C TYR A 154 15.26 7.52 -13.42
N THR A 155 15.41 6.36 -12.78
CA THR A 155 15.54 6.20 -11.32
C THR A 155 16.95 6.50 -10.81
N VAL A 156 17.98 6.54 -11.67
CA VAL A 156 19.39 6.64 -11.23
C VAL A 156 19.78 8.05 -10.77
N VAL A 157 19.04 9.10 -11.16
CA VAL A 157 19.27 10.49 -10.69
C VAL A 157 18.85 10.67 -9.21
N GLU A 158 18.15 9.70 -8.62
CA GLU A 158 17.77 9.66 -7.19
C GLU A 158 18.98 9.69 -6.22
N THR A 159 20.20 9.37 -6.71
CA THR A 159 21.28 8.90 -5.83
C THR A 159 22.31 9.94 -5.40
N GLU A 160 22.36 11.15 -5.97
CA GLU A 160 23.38 12.16 -5.58
C GLU A 160 23.02 12.97 -4.32
N LEU A 161 21.78 12.91 -3.83
CA LEU A 161 21.34 13.66 -2.64
C LEU A 161 21.28 12.82 -1.35
N GLY A 162 21.55 11.52 -1.42
CA GLY A 162 21.51 10.58 -0.28
C GLY A 162 22.81 10.47 0.54
N LEU A 163 23.90 11.08 0.09
CA LEU A 163 25.18 11.06 0.81
C LEU A 163 25.28 12.22 1.80
N ARG A 164 24.79 12.00 3.02
CA ARG A 164 25.42 12.61 4.20
C ARG A 164 25.83 11.52 5.18
N THR A 165 27.14 11.35 5.23
CA THR A 165 27.93 10.50 6.09
C THR A 165 27.49 10.56 7.56
N SER A 166 27.53 9.38 8.17
CA SER A 166 27.53 9.14 9.61
C SER A 166 28.33 10.19 10.38
N LEU A 167 27.65 10.98 11.21
CA LEU A 167 28.28 11.77 12.26
C LEU A 167 28.46 10.89 13.51
N PRO A 168 29.59 11.04 14.23
CA PRO A 168 29.95 10.16 15.34
C PRO A 168 28.93 10.27 16.48
N SER A 169 28.71 9.14 17.14
CA SER A 169 27.87 8.97 18.33
C SER A 169 28.20 10.02 19.39
N VAL A 170 27.34 11.04 19.51
CA VAL A 170 27.29 11.86 20.70
C VAL A 170 26.29 11.19 21.64
N GLU A 171 26.80 10.59 22.72
CA GLU A 171 26.00 10.30 23.90
C GLU A 171 25.48 11.63 24.46
N VAL A 172 24.27 12.03 24.04
CA VAL A 172 23.57 13.16 24.62
C VAL A 172 22.61 12.62 25.66
N ASN A 173 22.80 13.07 26.91
CA ASN A 173 21.98 12.81 28.09
C ASN A 173 20.48 12.79 27.75
N ALA A 174 19.88 11.60 27.68
CA ALA A 174 18.47 11.38 27.37
C ALA A 174 17.50 11.79 28.52
N LYS A 175 17.99 12.41 29.59
CA LYS A 175 17.22 12.68 30.80
C LYS A 175 16.40 13.98 30.80
N SER A 176 16.65 14.94 29.90
CA SER A 176 16.02 16.28 30.00
C SER A 176 14.77 16.51 29.15
N CYS A 177 14.37 15.60 28.25
CA CYS A 177 13.16 15.76 27.42
C CYS A 177 11.98 14.87 27.85
N ILE A 178 12.12 14.12 28.95
CA ILE A 178 11.17 13.07 29.35
C ILE A 178 10.07 13.60 30.29
N GLU A 179 10.22 14.80 30.85
CA GLU A 179 9.25 15.38 31.80
C GLU A 179 8.08 16.16 31.15
N GLU A 180 7.98 16.20 29.81
CA GLU A 180 7.17 17.21 29.09
C GLU A 180 5.88 16.71 28.41
N PHE A 181 5.60 15.40 28.40
CA PHE A 181 4.41 14.81 27.73
C PHE A 181 3.64 13.85 28.65
N GLU A 182 2.31 13.79 28.51
CA GLU A 182 1.46 12.89 29.27
C GLU A 182 1.22 11.60 28.46
N ILE A 183 1.66 10.45 28.97
CA ILE A 183 1.40 9.15 28.32
C ILE A 183 0.00 8.71 28.70
N LEU A 184 -0.90 8.63 27.70
CA LEU A 184 -2.28 8.19 27.91
C LEU A 184 -2.42 6.66 27.83
N HIS A 185 -1.56 5.99 27.05
CA HIS A 185 -1.53 4.54 26.90
C HIS A 185 -0.19 4.05 26.35
N GLY A 186 0.25 2.85 26.74
CA GLY A 186 1.49 2.23 26.30
C GLY A 186 2.71 2.64 27.13
N ASP A 187 3.90 2.31 26.64
CA ASP A 187 5.19 2.75 27.20
C ASP A 187 6.08 3.28 26.08
N HIS A 188 6.80 4.37 26.37
CA HIS A 188 7.76 5.00 25.47
C HIS A 188 9.18 4.41 25.61
N GLN A 189 9.45 3.63 26.68
CA GLN A 189 10.77 3.04 26.89
C GLN A 189 11.16 2.14 25.71
N GLY A 190 12.31 2.44 25.09
CA GLY A 190 12.83 1.65 23.98
C GLY A 190 12.28 2.02 22.59
N LEU A 191 11.56 3.14 22.44
CA LEU A 191 11.01 3.62 21.15
C LEU A 191 11.69 4.94 20.67
N PRO A 192 12.94 4.89 20.18
CA PRO A 192 13.69 6.08 19.74
C PRO A 192 13.09 6.76 18.49
N ASP A 193 12.30 6.02 17.71
CA ASP A 193 11.53 6.52 16.57
C ASP A 193 10.43 7.49 17.01
N THR A 194 9.76 7.23 18.13
CA THR A 194 8.76 8.16 18.71
C THR A 194 9.39 9.47 19.13
N LEU A 195 10.53 9.43 19.82
CA LEU A 195 11.27 10.64 20.19
C LEU A 195 11.73 11.43 18.96
N ARG A 196 12.12 10.74 17.88
CA ARG A 196 12.47 11.38 16.61
C ARG A 196 11.24 12.05 15.98
N PHE A 197 10.10 11.38 15.97
CA PHE A 197 8.84 11.93 15.47
C PHE A 197 8.44 13.19 16.24
N LEU A 198 8.42 13.15 17.57
CA LEU A 198 8.09 14.32 18.41
C LEU A 198 9.04 15.50 18.19
N LYS A 199 10.34 15.24 18.03
CA LYS A 199 11.32 16.28 17.67
C LYS A 199 11.09 16.86 16.28
N SER A 200 10.70 16.03 15.31
CA SER A 200 10.34 16.51 13.96
C SER A 200 9.06 17.34 13.98
N LEU A 201 8.06 16.93 14.78
CA LEU A 201 6.82 17.65 15.00
C LEU A 201 7.11 19.03 15.60
N ALA A 202 7.88 19.12 16.69
CA ALA A 202 8.27 20.38 17.33
C ALA A 202 8.96 21.38 16.38
N LYS A 203 9.77 20.88 15.44
CA LYS A 203 10.50 21.71 14.48
C LYS A 203 9.62 22.36 13.42
N LEU A 204 8.39 21.88 13.21
CA LEU A 204 7.46 22.45 12.22
C LEU A 204 7.10 23.91 12.53
N ASP A 205 7.10 24.32 13.80
CA ASP A 205 6.81 25.69 14.23
C ASP A 205 8.01 26.65 14.05
N THR A 206 9.23 26.17 14.32
CA THR A 206 10.45 27.00 14.39
C THR A 206 10.96 27.56 13.05
N GLU A 207 10.51 27.04 11.91
CA GLU A 207 10.98 27.47 10.58
C GLU A 207 10.04 28.47 9.87
N HIS A 208 9.15 29.12 10.63
CA HIS A 208 8.25 30.19 10.16
C HIS A 208 8.87 31.60 10.19
N GLU A 209 10.16 31.74 10.51
CA GLU A 209 10.91 33.00 10.39
C GLU A 209 11.17 33.32 8.89
N PRO A 210 10.64 34.45 8.35
CA PRO A 210 10.69 34.74 6.91
C PRO A 210 12.07 35.16 6.39
N GLU A 211 13.07 35.38 7.25
CA GLU A 211 14.30 36.04 6.84
C GLU A 211 15.52 35.12 6.95
N LYS A 212 16.12 34.86 5.78
CA LYS A 212 17.38 34.13 5.52
C LYS A 212 17.32 32.60 5.57
N ILE A 213 16.79 31.96 4.52
CA ILE A 213 17.44 30.77 3.93
C ILE A 213 17.26 30.78 2.41
N SER A 214 18.38 30.99 1.72
CA SER A 214 18.55 30.61 0.32
C SER A 214 18.57 29.08 0.21
N LYS A 215 17.42 28.48 -0.10
CA LYS A 215 17.23 27.14 -0.69
C LYS A 215 15.74 26.95 -1.01
N LYS A 216 15.37 27.23 -2.27
CA LYS A 216 14.02 27.05 -2.88
C LYS A 216 13.59 25.57 -3.01
N LEU A 217 13.75 24.77 -1.96
CA LEU A 217 13.44 23.33 -1.90
C LEU A 217 12.62 23.00 -0.63
N LYS A 218 11.68 23.89 -0.26
CA LYS A 218 10.68 23.58 0.78
C LYS A 218 9.57 22.73 0.14
N MET A 219 9.71 21.41 0.33
CA MET A 219 8.74 20.34 0.07
C MET A 219 7.31 20.78 0.44
N ARG A 220 6.32 20.56 -0.46
CA ARG A 220 4.91 20.97 -0.30
C ARG A 220 4.31 20.44 1.00
N GLU A 221 4.70 19.23 1.41
CA GLU A 221 4.30 18.61 2.69
C GLU A 221 4.73 19.42 3.90
N ARG A 222 5.94 19.97 3.91
CA ARG A 222 6.46 20.74 5.04
C ARG A 222 5.73 22.05 5.23
N LEU A 223 5.41 22.72 4.12
CA LEU A 223 4.61 23.95 4.15
C LEU A 223 3.19 23.68 4.65
N ALA A 224 2.57 22.59 4.20
CA ALA A 224 1.26 22.17 4.68
C ALA A 224 1.29 21.80 6.17
N ALA A 225 2.28 21.03 6.61
CA ALA A 225 2.43 20.59 8.00
C ALA A 225 2.72 21.75 8.97
N ALA A 226 3.49 22.76 8.55
CA ALA A 226 3.83 23.90 9.40
C ALA A 226 2.61 24.75 9.79
N GLY A 227 1.59 24.82 8.92
CA GLY A 227 0.34 25.56 9.18
C GLY A 227 -0.80 24.70 9.71
N LEU A 228 -0.56 23.41 9.99
CA LEU A 228 -1.62 22.44 10.27
C LEU A 228 -2.14 22.49 11.71
N PHE A 229 -1.27 22.83 12.67
CA PHE A 229 -1.58 22.80 14.10
C PHE A 229 -1.56 24.18 14.73
N ASN A 230 -2.45 24.39 15.70
CA ASN A 230 -2.37 25.44 16.69
C ASN A 230 -1.49 24.97 17.86
N TRP A 231 -0.26 25.49 17.93
CA TRP A 231 0.72 25.10 18.94
C TRP A 231 0.38 25.53 20.37
N GLU A 232 -0.65 26.35 20.59
CA GLU A 232 -1.10 26.70 21.95
C GLU A 232 -2.02 25.65 22.57
N GLU A 233 -2.61 24.78 21.74
CA GLU A 233 -3.58 23.78 22.17
C GLU A 233 -2.98 22.35 22.21
N GLU A 234 -3.79 21.39 22.66
CA GLU A 234 -3.38 19.99 22.86
C GLU A 234 -3.27 19.25 21.52
N ILE A 235 -2.23 18.43 21.37
CA ILE A 235 -2.01 17.54 20.23
C ILE A 235 -1.91 16.11 20.77
N PHE A 236 -2.63 15.19 20.15
CA PHE A 236 -2.66 13.78 20.51
C PHE A 236 -1.84 12.99 19.49
N VAL A 237 -0.85 12.26 19.96
CA VAL A 237 0.05 11.46 19.11
C VAL A 237 -0.17 9.99 19.42
N ALA A 238 -0.42 9.19 18.39
CA ALA A 238 -0.45 7.74 18.49
C ALA A 238 0.62 7.10 17.60
N ARG A 239 1.10 5.93 18.04
CA ARG A 239 2.02 5.07 17.29
C ARG A 239 1.48 3.66 17.24
N ALA A 240 1.44 3.08 16.03
CA ALA A 240 1.10 1.68 15.82
C ALA A 240 2.10 1.01 14.87
N PRO A 241 2.61 -0.21 15.18
CA PRO A 241 3.59 -0.90 14.37
C PRO A 241 2.97 -1.61 13.16
N GLY A 242 3.80 -1.91 12.16
CA GLY A 242 3.46 -2.97 11.20
C GLY A 242 3.54 -4.36 11.86
N ARG A 243 3.38 -5.42 11.05
CA ARG A 243 3.51 -6.80 11.52
C ARG A 243 4.13 -7.73 10.49
N LEU A 244 4.75 -8.79 10.97
CA LEU A 244 5.25 -9.92 10.21
C LEU A 244 4.36 -11.13 10.48
N ASP A 245 3.79 -11.70 9.42
CA ASP A 245 3.02 -12.95 9.52
C ASP A 245 3.98 -14.14 9.56
N VAL A 246 4.15 -14.68 10.77
CA VAL A 246 5.03 -15.82 11.03
C VAL A 246 4.34 -17.12 10.63
N MET A 247 3.08 -17.33 11.02
CA MET A 247 2.23 -18.44 10.60
C MET A 247 0.76 -18.03 10.65
N GLY A 248 -0.09 -18.63 9.80
CA GLY A 248 -1.52 -18.31 9.74
C GLY A 248 -1.94 -17.80 8.38
N GLY A 249 -1.02 -17.12 7.69
CA GLY A 249 -1.17 -16.81 6.29
C GLY A 249 -2.41 -15.98 5.96
N ILE A 250 -3.08 -16.34 4.87
CA ILE A 250 -4.34 -15.71 4.43
C ILE A 250 -5.58 -16.43 5.01
N ALA A 251 -5.44 -17.22 6.09
CA ALA A 251 -6.53 -18.01 6.61
C ALA A 251 -7.38 -17.28 7.68
N ASP A 252 -7.06 -16.02 7.97
CA ASP A 252 -7.70 -15.19 8.98
C ASP A 252 -9.18 -14.94 8.70
N TYR A 253 -9.56 -14.56 7.47
CA TYR A 253 -10.98 -14.40 7.09
C TYR A 253 -11.78 -15.71 7.14
N SER A 254 -11.11 -16.87 7.33
CA SER A 254 -11.74 -18.18 7.44
C SER A 254 -11.64 -18.77 8.85
N GLY A 255 -11.35 -17.94 9.86
CA GLY A 255 -11.44 -18.31 11.28
C GLY A 255 -10.15 -18.90 11.87
N SER A 256 -9.06 -18.94 11.11
CA SER A 256 -7.87 -19.68 11.51
C SER A 256 -7.23 -19.16 12.79
N LEU A 257 -6.54 -20.05 13.51
CA LEU A 257 -5.50 -19.63 14.46
C LEU A 257 -4.34 -19.02 13.66
N VAL A 258 -3.80 -17.91 14.13
CA VAL A 258 -2.65 -17.21 13.52
C VAL A 258 -1.62 -16.84 14.59
N LEU A 259 -0.35 -16.70 14.18
CA LEU A 259 0.79 -16.30 15.00
C LEU A 259 1.52 -15.13 14.35
N GLN A 260 1.35 -13.94 14.92
CA GLN A 260 1.80 -12.69 14.31
C GLN A 260 2.83 -11.98 15.16
N LEU A 261 3.82 -11.35 14.54
CA LEU A 261 4.89 -10.66 15.25
C LEU A 261 4.90 -9.16 14.88
N PRO A 262 4.74 -8.23 15.83
CA PRO A 262 4.88 -6.80 15.52
C PRO A 262 6.32 -6.47 15.09
N ILE A 263 6.48 -5.67 14.04
CA ILE A 263 7.79 -5.20 13.56
C ILE A 263 8.15 -3.84 14.12
N ARG A 264 9.45 -3.53 14.14
CA ARG A 264 9.95 -2.28 14.72
C ARG A 264 9.39 -1.04 14.03
N GLU A 265 9.31 -1.09 12.72
CA GLU A 265 8.79 -0.01 11.89
C GLU A 265 7.32 0.27 12.24
N ALA A 266 6.98 1.55 12.37
CA ALA A 266 5.67 1.99 12.85
C ALA A 266 5.18 3.24 12.12
N CYS A 267 3.87 3.44 12.19
CA CYS A 267 3.19 4.65 11.79
C CYS A 267 2.93 5.52 13.02
N HIS A 268 3.21 6.82 12.89
CA HIS A 268 2.92 7.86 13.86
C HIS A 268 1.85 8.79 13.28
N VAL A 269 0.83 9.08 14.07
CA VAL A 269 -0.25 10.00 13.70
C VAL A 269 -0.42 11.04 14.81
N ALA A 270 -0.35 12.31 14.45
CA ALA A 270 -0.68 13.43 15.34
C ALA A 270 -2.04 14.02 14.94
N VAL A 271 -2.93 14.20 15.91
CA VAL A 271 -4.29 14.72 15.74
C VAL A 271 -4.50 15.90 16.65
N GLN A 272 -5.11 16.96 16.12
CA GLN A 272 -5.59 18.09 16.90
C GLN A 272 -7.04 18.40 16.55
N ARG A 273 -7.82 18.72 17.59
CA ARG A 273 -9.16 19.28 17.47
C ARG A 273 -9.05 20.78 17.47
N ILE A 274 -9.67 21.43 16.51
CA ILE A 274 -9.63 22.88 16.38
C ILE A 274 -11.06 23.37 16.17
N HIS A 275 -11.47 24.35 16.96
CA HIS A 275 -12.79 24.97 16.76
C HIS A 275 -12.88 25.51 15.32
N PRO A 276 -13.98 25.34 14.56
CA PRO A 276 -14.03 25.68 13.14
C PRO A 276 -13.65 27.14 12.84
N SER A 277 -13.97 28.07 13.75
CA SER A 277 -13.61 29.49 13.63
C SER A 277 -12.12 29.80 13.82
N LYS A 278 -11.34 28.85 14.36
CA LYS A 278 -9.89 28.96 14.60
C LYS A 278 -9.07 28.15 13.60
N GLN A 279 -9.71 27.38 12.71
CA GLN A 279 -9.00 26.56 11.73
C GLN A 279 -8.32 27.46 10.69
N THR A 280 -7.03 27.25 10.48
CA THR A 280 -6.32 27.85 9.35
C THR A 280 -6.55 26.99 8.13
N LEU A 281 -7.31 27.48 7.16
CA LEU A 281 -7.62 26.73 5.94
C LEU A 281 -6.54 26.88 4.88
N TRP A 282 -6.24 25.80 4.16
CA TRP A 282 -5.44 25.90 2.93
C TRP A 282 -6.17 26.70 1.84
N LYS A 283 -5.42 27.32 0.91
CA LYS A 283 -5.97 28.21 -0.13
C LYS A 283 -7.08 27.56 -0.98
N HIS A 284 -6.96 26.26 -1.27
CA HIS A 284 -7.98 25.54 -2.05
C HIS A 284 -9.22 25.18 -1.21
N ALA A 285 -9.06 24.86 0.08
CA ALA A 285 -10.16 24.73 1.01
C ALA A 285 -10.90 26.08 1.15
N GLN A 286 -10.18 27.18 1.37
CA GLN A 286 -10.75 28.54 1.40
C GLN A 286 -11.59 28.85 0.16
N ALA A 287 -11.13 28.43 -1.02
CA ALA A 287 -11.86 28.65 -2.27
C ALA A 287 -13.23 27.94 -2.32
N ARG A 288 -13.39 26.79 -1.65
CA ARG A 288 -14.67 26.07 -1.54
C ARG A 288 -15.61 26.70 -0.51
N HIS A 289 -15.08 27.42 0.48
CA HIS A 289 -15.84 28.01 1.59
C HIS A 289 -16.28 29.46 1.39
N HIS A 290 -16.11 30.05 0.20
CA HIS A 290 -16.39 31.47 -0.06
C HIS A 290 -17.82 31.94 0.29
N GLU A 291 -18.76 31.04 0.63
CA GLU A 291 -20.15 31.36 1.03
C GLU A 291 -20.65 30.64 2.31
N ARG A 292 -19.85 29.80 2.99
CA ARG A 292 -20.28 29.01 4.17
C ARG A 292 -19.47 29.39 5.41
N GLU A 293 -20.05 30.09 6.37
CA GLU A 293 -19.38 30.41 7.64
C GLU A 293 -19.32 29.20 8.58
N CYS A 294 -18.13 28.92 9.11
CA CYS A 294 -17.84 28.02 10.26
C CYS A 294 -18.26 26.54 10.13
N THR A 295 -18.08 25.91 8.96
CA THR A 295 -18.23 24.45 8.82
C THR A 295 -16.99 23.69 9.30
N PRO A 296 -17.12 22.62 10.11
CA PRO A 296 -15.99 21.76 10.50
C PRO A 296 -15.34 21.08 9.30
N ILE A 297 -14.02 21.10 9.24
CA ILE A 297 -13.21 20.58 8.12
C ILE A 297 -12.19 19.58 8.63
N LEU A 298 -11.92 18.58 7.81
CA LEU A 298 -10.85 17.61 8.01
C LEU A 298 -9.67 18.00 7.10
N GLU A 299 -8.48 18.18 7.68
CA GLU A 299 -7.23 18.41 6.95
C GLU A 299 -6.21 17.33 7.34
N ILE A 300 -5.63 16.65 6.35
CA ILE A 300 -4.71 15.54 6.52
C ILE A 300 -3.44 15.82 5.72
N VAL A 301 -2.28 15.73 6.38
CA VAL A 301 -0.96 15.80 5.75
C VAL A 301 -0.27 14.45 5.89
N SER A 302 0.08 13.86 4.76
CA SER A 302 0.98 12.70 4.70
C SER A 302 2.42 13.22 4.61
N TYR A 303 3.19 13.07 5.68
CA TYR A 303 4.53 13.64 5.82
C TYR A 303 5.63 12.62 5.49
N GLY A 304 6.55 13.01 4.61
CA GLY A 304 7.60 12.15 4.06
C GLY A 304 7.14 11.33 2.86
N SER A 305 6.05 11.71 2.19
CA SER A 305 5.42 10.95 1.12
C SER A 305 5.63 11.49 -0.29
N GLU A 306 6.43 12.54 -0.47
CA GLU A 306 6.67 13.15 -1.79
C GLU A 306 7.37 12.21 -2.79
N LEU A 307 7.90 11.09 -2.29
CA LEU A 307 8.50 10.01 -3.09
C LEU A 307 7.51 8.90 -3.47
N SER A 308 6.29 8.95 -2.94
CA SER A 308 5.18 8.07 -3.30
C SER A 308 4.24 8.82 -4.23
N ASN A 309 3.68 8.15 -5.25
CA ASN A 309 2.79 8.73 -6.26
C ASN A 309 1.41 9.19 -5.69
N ARG A 310 1.35 9.70 -4.46
CA ARG A 310 0.15 10.16 -3.76
C ARG A 310 0.20 11.65 -3.48
N GLY A 311 -0.97 12.28 -3.35
CA GLY A 311 -1.09 13.66 -2.92
C GLY A 311 -0.58 13.82 -1.47
N PRO A 312 0.24 14.84 -1.18
CA PRO A 312 0.79 15.08 0.16
C PRO A 312 -0.26 15.55 1.18
N THR A 313 -1.39 16.05 0.69
CA THR A 313 -2.45 16.67 1.47
C THR A 313 -3.81 16.16 1.01
N PHE A 314 -4.74 16.07 1.94
CA PHE A 314 -6.15 15.79 1.68
C PHE A 314 -7.01 16.64 2.61
N ASP A 315 -8.10 17.17 2.08
CA ASP A 315 -9.04 17.98 2.84
C ASP A 315 -10.49 17.74 2.39
N MET A 316 -11.43 17.76 3.34
CA MET A 316 -12.86 17.65 3.06
C MET A 316 -13.71 18.28 4.16
N ASP A 317 -14.94 18.66 3.82
CA ASP A 317 -15.88 19.14 4.83
C ASP A 317 -16.39 17.93 5.61
N ILE A 318 -16.43 18.00 6.94
CA ILE A 318 -16.92 16.87 7.76
C ILE A 318 -18.40 16.57 7.45
N ILE A 319 -19.16 17.59 7.01
CA ILE A 319 -20.56 17.41 6.58
C ILE A 319 -20.70 16.56 5.31
N ASP A 320 -19.64 16.38 4.52
CA ASP A 320 -19.70 15.49 3.35
C ASP A 320 -19.79 14.01 3.76
N PHE A 321 -19.50 13.68 5.02
CA PHE A 321 -19.80 12.38 5.62
C PHE A 321 -21.26 12.23 6.08
N MET A 322 -22.12 13.21 5.84
CA MET A 322 -23.52 13.21 6.26
C MET A 322 -24.47 13.12 5.06
N ASP A 323 -25.52 12.31 5.19
CA ASP A 323 -26.71 12.30 4.34
C ASP A 323 -27.93 12.69 5.21
N GLY A 324 -28.20 14.01 5.27
CA GLY A 324 -29.09 14.57 6.28
C GLY A 324 -28.49 14.41 7.70
N ASP A 325 -29.23 13.77 8.60
CA ASP A 325 -28.78 13.56 9.99
C ASP A 325 -27.99 12.26 10.20
N GLN A 326 -27.89 11.41 9.18
CA GLN A 326 -27.22 10.10 9.25
C GLN A 326 -25.89 10.13 8.50
N PRO A 327 -24.88 9.36 8.96
CA PRO A 327 -23.66 9.19 8.19
C PRO A 327 -23.92 8.57 6.82
N VAL A 328 -23.11 8.91 5.82
CA VAL A 328 -23.15 8.27 4.50
C VAL A 328 -22.86 6.77 4.61
N SER A 329 -23.39 5.96 3.70
CA SER A 329 -23.06 4.53 3.64
C SER A 329 -21.58 4.32 3.30
N TYR A 330 -21.01 3.21 3.77
CA TYR A 330 -19.63 2.84 3.43
C TYR A 330 -19.41 2.69 1.92
N GLU A 331 -20.40 2.17 1.18
CA GLU A 331 -20.37 2.10 -0.29
C GLU A 331 -20.22 3.49 -0.93
N LYS A 332 -20.97 4.49 -0.45
CA LYS A 332 -20.88 5.87 -0.96
C LYS A 332 -19.51 6.47 -0.67
N ALA A 333 -18.94 6.18 0.50
CA ALA A 333 -17.59 6.59 0.87
C ALA A 333 -16.51 5.91 0.02
N ASN A 334 -16.62 4.59 -0.22
CA ASN A 334 -15.72 3.85 -1.11
C ASN A 334 -15.70 4.44 -2.52
N LEU A 335 -16.89 4.68 -3.09
CA LEU A 335 -17.03 5.32 -4.39
C LEU A 335 -16.47 6.75 -4.40
N TYR A 336 -16.55 7.49 -3.30
CA TYR A 336 -15.95 8.81 -3.18
C TYR A 336 -14.42 8.75 -3.27
N PHE A 337 -13.78 7.94 -2.42
CA PHE A 337 -12.32 7.84 -2.37
C PHE A 337 -11.71 7.12 -3.58
N ALA A 338 -12.48 6.31 -4.30
CA ALA A 338 -12.04 5.66 -5.52
C ALA A 338 -11.91 6.60 -6.74
N LYS A 339 -12.48 7.83 -6.69
CA LYS A 339 -12.50 8.77 -7.82
C LYS A 339 -11.12 9.30 -8.19
N ASP A 340 -10.29 9.58 -7.19
CA ASP A 340 -8.95 10.13 -7.37
C ASP A 340 -7.90 9.15 -6.84
N PRO A 341 -7.19 8.43 -7.73
CA PRO A 341 -6.13 7.51 -7.33
C PRO A 341 -5.04 8.14 -6.46
N SER A 342 -4.77 9.45 -6.63
CA SER A 342 -3.75 10.16 -5.85
C SER A 342 -4.16 10.44 -4.40
N GLN A 343 -5.46 10.40 -4.11
CA GLN A 343 -6.04 10.65 -2.78
C GLN A 343 -6.62 9.38 -2.14
N LYS A 344 -6.55 8.22 -2.80
CA LYS A 344 -7.08 6.96 -2.27
C LYS A 344 -6.53 6.59 -0.89
N TRP A 345 -5.29 7.00 -0.58
CA TRP A 345 -4.68 6.79 0.74
C TRP A 345 -5.45 7.49 1.88
N ALA A 346 -6.14 8.59 1.60
CA ALA A 346 -6.91 9.32 2.59
C ALA A 346 -8.10 8.49 3.12
N ALA A 347 -8.57 7.50 2.36
CA ALA A 347 -9.64 6.59 2.78
C ALA A 347 -9.28 5.85 4.09
N TYR A 348 -8.02 5.43 4.27
CA TYR A 348 -7.55 4.76 5.49
C TYR A 348 -7.61 5.68 6.72
N VAL A 349 -7.49 6.99 6.52
CA VAL A 349 -7.44 7.98 7.60
C VAL A 349 -8.83 8.58 7.84
N ALA A 350 -9.40 9.21 6.81
CA ALA A 350 -10.72 9.82 6.86
C ALA A 350 -11.85 8.79 7.07
N GLY A 351 -11.67 7.55 6.61
CA GLY A 351 -12.61 6.46 6.87
C GLY A 351 -12.78 6.13 8.35
N THR A 352 -11.74 6.32 9.19
CA THR A 352 -11.86 6.14 10.64
C THR A 352 -12.89 7.07 11.27
N ILE A 353 -12.99 8.31 10.77
CA ILE A 353 -13.98 9.30 11.22
C ILE A 353 -15.38 8.81 10.87
N LEU A 354 -15.59 8.38 9.61
CA LEU A 354 -16.89 7.86 9.17
C LEU A 354 -17.30 6.62 9.99
N VAL A 355 -16.39 5.67 10.23
CA VAL A 355 -16.68 4.50 11.05
C VAL A 355 -17.06 4.88 12.48
N LEU A 356 -16.37 5.83 13.10
CA LEU A 356 -16.74 6.34 14.44
C LEU A 356 -18.12 7.03 14.44
N MET A 357 -18.48 7.73 13.36
CA MET A 357 -19.80 8.33 13.20
C MET A 357 -20.90 7.26 13.07
N THR A 358 -20.66 6.23 12.25
CA THR A 358 -21.62 5.18 11.93
C THR A 358 -21.81 4.19 13.07
N GLU A 359 -20.72 3.61 13.58
CA GLU A 359 -20.77 2.52 14.56
C GLU A 359 -21.04 3.02 15.98
N LEU A 360 -20.59 4.24 16.30
CA LEU A 360 -20.65 4.78 17.67
C LEU A 360 -21.45 6.07 17.80
N GLY A 361 -21.97 6.62 16.71
CA GLY A 361 -22.74 7.85 16.73
C GLY A 361 -21.92 9.08 17.16
N VAL A 362 -20.59 9.05 17.00
CA VAL A 362 -19.72 10.20 17.34
C VAL A 362 -20.06 11.37 16.42
N ARG A 363 -20.23 12.56 17.00
CA ARG A 363 -20.45 13.80 16.25
C ARG A 363 -19.21 14.68 16.30
N PHE A 364 -18.67 14.98 15.14
CA PHE A 364 -17.47 15.79 14.98
C PHE A 364 -17.88 17.25 14.67
N ASN A 365 -18.02 18.04 15.73
CA ASN A 365 -18.39 19.47 15.65
C ASN A 365 -17.18 20.41 15.56
N ASP A 366 -15.99 19.89 15.79
CA ASP A 366 -14.72 20.60 15.66
C ASP A 366 -14.04 20.18 14.35
N SER A 367 -13.24 21.07 13.76
CA SER A 367 -12.31 20.71 12.70
C SER A 367 -11.23 19.77 13.23
N ILE A 368 -10.67 18.96 12.34
CA ILE A 368 -9.69 17.93 12.66
C ILE A 368 -8.47 18.11 11.77
N SER A 369 -7.32 18.38 12.40
CA SER A 369 -6.02 18.42 11.75
C SER A 369 -5.25 17.13 12.04
N ILE A 370 -4.77 16.45 10.99
CA ILE A 370 -4.07 15.16 11.09
C ILE A 370 -2.74 15.19 10.35
N LEU A 371 -1.65 14.88 11.05
CA LEU A 371 -0.33 14.64 10.43
C LEU A 371 0.00 13.15 10.53
N VAL A 372 0.29 12.52 9.40
CA VAL A 372 0.71 11.12 9.30
C VAL A 372 2.19 11.06 8.95
N SER A 373 2.96 10.21 9.63
CA SER A 373 4.33 9.85 9.22
C SER A 373 4.55 8.37 9.47
N SER A 374 4.97 7.61 8.46
CA SER A 374 5.15 6.17 8.58
C SER A 374 6.52 5.73 8.12
N ALA A 375 7.16 4.87 8.93
CA ALA A 375 8.34 4.12 8.54
C ALA A 375 8.01 2.69 8.09
N VAL A 376 6.74 2.27 8.17
CA VAL A 376 6.30 0.93 7.74
C VAL A 376 6.36 0.88 6.20
N PRO A 377 7.11 -0.07 5.61
CA PRO A 377 7.21 -0.17 4.16
C PRO A 377 5.86 -0.43 3.48
N GLU A 378 5.51 0.43 2.53
CA GLU A 378 4.23 0.38 1.82
C GLU A 378 4.22 -0.71 0.74
N GLY A 379 3.12 -1.47 0.70
CA GLY A 379 2.92 -2.51 -0.31
C GLY A 379 3.88 -3.70 -0.19
N LYS A 380 4.50 -3.87 0.98
CA LYS A 380 5.48 -4.94 1.26
C LYS A 380 4.94 -6.11 2.08
N GLY A 381 3.63 -6.20 2.28
CA GLY A 381 3.04 -7.32 3.04
C GLY A 381 3.32 -7.28 4.53
N VAL A 382 3.54 -6.08 5.09
CA VAL A 382 3.84 -5.84 6.52
C VAL A 382 2.82 -4.95 7.26
N SER A 383 1.61 -4.83 6.70
CA SER A 383 0.48 -4.08 7.28
C SER A 383 0.72 -2.60 7.50
N SER A 384 1.22 -1.91 6.47
CA SER A 384 1.28 -0.45 6.49
C SER A 384 -0.10 0.20 6.61
N SER A 385 -1.15 -0.42 6.05
CA SER A 385 -2.54 0.05 6.16
C SER A 385 -3.08 -0.08 7.58
N ALA A 386 -3.00 -1.28 8.18
CA ALA A 386 -3.48 -1.47 9.54
C ALA A 386 -2.70 -0.61 10.57
N ALA A 387 -1.39 -0.44 10.41
CA ALA A 387 -0.61 0.46 11.24
C ALA A 387 -1.11 1.92 11.15
N LEU A 388 -1.47 2.37 9.95
CA LEU A 388 -2.05 3.69 9.73
C LEU A 388 -3.43 3.81 10.39
N GLU A 389 -4.33 2.87 10.14
CA GLU A 389 -5.69 2.86 10.69
C GLU A 389 -5.69 2.81 12.21
N VAL A 390 -4.90 1.92 12.82
CA VAL A 390 -4.81 1.77 14.28
C VAL A 390 -4.21 3.01 14.92
N ALA A 391 -3.16 3.60 14.33
CA ALA A 391 -2.58 4.85 14.83
C ALA A 391 -3.59 6.01 14.73
N THR A 392 -4.25 6.19 13.58
CA THR A 392 -5.26 7.23 13.38
C THR A 392 -6.44 7.07 14.34
N MET A 393 -7.04 5.88 14.40
CA MET A 393 -8.17 5.60 15.27
C MET A 393 -7.81 5.82 16.74
N SER A 394 -6.61 5.42 17.17
CA SER A 394 -6.13 5.65 18.53
C SER A 394 -5.98 7.13 18.86
N ALA A 395 -5.39 7.92 17.95
CA ALA A 395 -5.18 9.35 18.15
C ALA A 395 -6.51 10.14 18.17
N ILE A 396 -7.44 9.84 17.26
CA ILE A 396 -8.78 10.46 17.23
C ILE A 396 -9.57 10.10 18.49
N SER A 397 -9.57 8.83 18.87
CA SER A 397 -10.27 8.38 20.08
C SER A 397 -9.76 9.07 21.34
N ALA A 398 -8.43 9.25 21.45
CA ALA A 398 -7.83 9.99 22.54
C ALA A 398 -8.24 11.47 22.53
N ALA A 399 -8.27 12.12 21.37
CA ALA A 399 -8.65 13.52 21.24
C ALA A 399 -10.15 13.77 21.57
N TYR A 400 -11.02 12.79 21.34
CA TYR A 400 -12.47 12.92 21.50
C TYR A 400 -13.05 12.27 22.77
N ALA A 401 -12.23 11.60 23.58
CA ALA A 401 -12.68 11.04 24.85
C ALA A 401 -12.98 12.12 25.91
N ARG A 402 -14.24 12.57 25.95
CA ARG A 402 -14.83 13.27 27.11
C ARG A 402 -15.80 12.35 27.84
N LYS A 403 -16.06 12.64 29.13
CA LYS A 403 -16.88 11.99 30.20
C LYS A 403 -17.81 10.81 29.87
N ARG A 404 -18.34 10.68 28.65
CA ARG A 404 -19.09 9.53 28.14
C ARG A 404 -18.19 8.32 27.81
N PHE A 405 -16.91 8.57 27.51
CA PHE A 405 -15.85 7.57 27.33
C PHE A 405 -14.92 7.64 28.54
N GLN A 406 -15.32 7.03 29.66
CA GLN A 406 -14.61 7.20 30.95
C GLN A 406 -13.17 6.68 30.97
N ASN A 407 -12.70 5.96 29.94
CA ASN A 407 -11.30 5.55 29.79
C ASN A 407 -10.92 5.36 28.31
N VAL A 408 -10.11 6.27 27.75
CA VAL A 408 -9.45 6.12 26.43
C VAL A 408 -8.76 4.75 26.32
N THR A 409 -8.11 4.34 27.41
CA THR A 409 -7.41 3.07 27.54
C THR A 409 -8.37 1.88 27.42
N ALA A 410 -9.58 1.93 27.98
CA ALA A 410 -10.54 0.82 27.84
C ALA A 410 -11.09 0.72 26.42
N TYR A 411 -11.25 1.85 25.73
CA TYR A 411 -11.74 1.90 24.36
C TYR A 411 -10.70 1.38 23.35
N VAL A 412 -9.46 1.87 23.44
CA VAL A 412 -8.33 1.51 22.56
C VAL A 412 -7.82 0.08 22.80
N VAL A 413 -7.89 -0.43 24.05
CA VAL A 413 -7.25 -1.70 24.45
C VAL A 413 -8.23 -2.86 24.60
N HIS A 414 -9.47 -2.61 25.05
CA HIS A 414 -10.35 -3.67 25.55
C HIS A 414 -11.67 -3.83 24.79
N SER A 415 -12.01 -2.95 23.86
CA SER A 415 -13.24 -3.15 23.08
C SER A 415 -12.93 -3.97 21.82
N ASP A 416 -13.55 -5.13 21.69
CA ASP A 416 -13.62 -5.84 20.39
C ASP A 416 -14.14 -4.89 19.30
N CYS A 417 -14.97 -3.92 19.68
CA CYS A 417 -15.47 -2.84 18.84
C CYS A 417 -14.34 -2.06 18.11
N PHE A 418 -13.25 -1.67 18.77
CA PHE A 418 -12.16 -0.91 18.15
C PHE A 418 -11.49 -1.68 16.99
N LYS A 419 -11.31 -2.99 17.15
CA LYS A 419 -10.62 -3.85 16.19
C LYS A 419 -11.48 -4.06 14.94
N HIS A 420 -12.77 -4.37 15.14
CA HIS A 420 -13.74 -4.50 14.05
C HIS A 420 -13.95 -3.18 13.30
N GLN A 421 -13.81 -2.04 13.97
CA GLN A 421 -13.90 -0.73 13.32
C GLN A 421 -12.73 -0.45 12.37
N CYS A 422 -11.48 -0.71 12.76
CA CYS A 422 -10.35 -0.56 11.85
C CYS A 422 -10.48 -1.52 10.65
N GLU A 423 -10.88 -2.77 10.88
CA GLU A 423 -11.17 -3.72 9.80
C GLU A 423 -12.31 -3.23 8.89
N ALA A 424 -13.35 -2.59 9.43
CA ALA A 424 -14.44 -2.02 8.64
C ALA A 424 -13.98 -0.87 7.73
N VAL A 425 -12.99 -0.07 8.14
CA VAL A 425 -12.37 0.95 7.28
C VAL A 425 -11.76 0.28 6.04
N GLU A 426 -10.92 -0.74 6.26
CA GLU A 426 -10.20 -1.40 5.17
C GLU A 426 -11.17 -2.15 4.24
N ASN A 427 -12.11 -2.92 4.81
CA ASN A 427 -13.06 -3.74 4.06
C ASN A 427 -14.10 -2.91 3.30
N HIS A 428 -14.73 -1.94 3.96
CA HIS A 428 -15.94 -1.30 3.41
C HIS A 428 -15.68 0.09 2.82
N ILE A 429 -14.68 0.84 3.31
CA ILE A 429 -14.38 2.19 2.81
C ILE A 429 -13.24 2.15 1.80
N VAL A 430 -12.15 1.45 2.12
CA VAL A 430 -11.02 1.30 1.18
C VAL A 430 -11.35 0.27 0.09
N GLY A 431 -12.11 -0.78 0.45
CA GLY A 431 -12.51 -1.85 -0.46
C GLY A 431 -11.47 -2.96 -0.59
N ALA A 432 -10.60 -3.13 0.42
CA ALA A 432 -9.61 -4.20 0.47
C ALA A 432 -10.15 -5.32 1.38
N PRO A 433 -10.40 -6.53 0.87
CA PRO A 433 -11.20 -7.54 1.57
C PRO A 433 -10.39 -8.34 2.60
N CYS A 434 -9.57 -7.69 3.42
CA CYS A 434 -8.70 -8.32 4.41
C CYS A 434 -9.46 -8.91 5.60
N GLY A 435 -8.78 -9.70 6.43
CA GLY A 435 -9.25 -10.08 7.75
C GLY A 435 -8.59 -9.24 8.86
N VAL A 436 -9.02 -9.50 10.08
CA VAL A 436 -8.75 -8.72 11.30
C VAL A 436 -7.31 -8.81 11.85
N MET A 437 -6.50 -9.74 11.34
CA MET A 437 -5.22 -10.14 11.93
C MET A 437 -4.20 -9.00 12.01
N ASP A 438 -4.18 -8.15 10.98
CA ASP A 438 -3.23 -7.06 10.83
C ASP A 438 -3.47 -5.97 11.89
N GLN A 439 -4.71 -5.53 12.00
CA GLN A 439 -5.19 -4.55 12.98
C GLN A 439 -4.96 -5.06 14.40
N MET A 440 -5.30 -6.33 14.64
CA MET A 440 -5.13 -6.98 15.95
C MET A 440 -3.68 -7.02 16.40
N THR A 441 -2.76 -7.36 15.49
CA THR A 441 -1.34 -7.40 15.83
C THR A 441 -0.77 -6.01 16.06
N SER A 442 -1.20 -5.04 15.25
CA SER A 442 -0.80 -3.64 15.43
C SER A 442 -1.30 -3.07 16.77
N ALA A 443 -2.51 -3.46 17.19
CA ALA A 443 -3.15 -2.96 18.40
C ALA A 443 -2.82 -3.75 19.69
N CYS A 444 -2.42 -5.03 19.60
CA CYS A 444 -2.28 -5.90 20.78
C CYS A 444 -0.96 -6.68 20.82
N GLY A 445 -0.08 -6.49 19.84
CA GLY A 445 1.22 -7.15 19.81
C GLY A 445 2.12 -6.75 20.99
N GLU A 446 3.02 -7.65 21.37
CA GLU A 446 4.11 -7.36 22.30
C GLU A 446 5.45 -7.72 21.67
N ALA A 447 6.50 -7.01 22.05
CA ALA A 447 7.82 -7.29 21.50
C ALA A 447 8.31 -8.69 21.90
N HIS A 448 8.97 -9.40 20.97
CA HIS A 448 9.51 -10.76 21.17
C HIS A 448 8.48 -11.86 21.44
N GLU A 449 7.19 -11.54 21.32
CA GLU A 449 6.13 -12.52 21.50
C GLU A 449 5.23 -12.55 20.26
N LEU A 450 4.90 -13.76 19.82
CA LEU A 450 3.92 -13.98 18.77
C LEU A 450 2.53 -13.80 19.38
N LEU A 451 1.75 -12.87 18.85
CA LEU A 451 0.33 -12.77 19.17
C LEU A 451 -0.38 -13.99 18.59
N ALA A 452 -0.91 -14.83 19.46
CA ALA A 452 -1.76 -15.96 19.09
C ALA A 452 -3.22 -15.55 19.18
N MET A 453 -3.94 -15.59 18.06
CA MET A 453 -5.35 -15.24 18.00
C MET A 453 -6.11 -16.18 17.07
N VAL A 454 -7.37 -16.44 17.42
CA VAL A 454 -8.31 -17.26 16.67
C VAL A 454 -9.31 -16.34 16.00
N CYS A 455 -9.39 -16.35 14.67
CA CYS A 455 -10.17 -15.36 13.90
C CYS A 455 -11.69 -15.67 13.84
N GLN A 456 -12.26 -16.25 14.90
CA GLN A 456 -13.67 -16.67 15.00
C GLN A 456 -14.28 -16.43 16.40
N PRO A 457 -14.46 -15.18 16.89
CA PRO A 457 -14.56 -13.91 16.18
C PRO A 457 -13.42 -12.93 16.58
N ALA A 458 -12.19 -13.24 16.18
CA ALA A 458 -10.98 -12.48 16.53
C ALA A 458 -10.60 -12.51 18.02
N GLU A 459 -10.62 -13.69 18.65
CA GLU A 459 -10.25 -13.89 20.04
C GLU A 459 -8.72 -13.98 20.23
N ILE A 460 -8.16 -13.16 21.13
CA ILE A 460 -6.75 -13.27 21.53
C ILE A 460 -6.61 -14.43 22.51
N ILE A 461 -5.88 -15.47 22.12
CA ILE A 461 -5.57 -16.62 22.97
C ILE A 461 -4.43 -16.28 23.94
N GLY A 462 -3.55 -15.37 23.54
CA GLY A 462 -2.45 -14.85 24.36
C GLY A 462 -1.18 -14.69 23.54
N HIS A 463 -0.07 -14.52 24.25
CA HIS A 463 1.23 -14.25 23.65
C HIS A 463 2.16 -15.44 23.82
N VAL A 464 2.82 -15.83 22.72
CA VAL A 464 3.75 -16.96 22.68
C VAL A 464 5.17 -16.42 22.59
N LYS A 465 5.94 -16.58 23.67
CA LYS A 465 7.34 -16.16 23.71
C LYS A 465 8.14 -16.86 22.61
N VAL A 466 8.91 -16.07 21.86
CA VAL A 466 9.91 -16.62 20.95
C VAL A 466 11.09 -17.15 21.78
N PRO A 467 11.45 -18.44 21.67
CA PRO A 467 12.60 -18.99 22.39
C PRO A 467 13.89 -18.25 22.07
N THR A 468 14.78 -18.09 23.05
CA THR A 468 15.96 -17.22 22.94
C THR A 468 16.97 -17.68 21.88
N HIS A 469 16.97 -18.97 21.52
CA HIS A 469 17.80 -19.54 20.46
C HIS A 469 17.18 -19.39 19.07
N ILE A 470 15.95 -18.88 18.95
CA ILE A 470 15.22 -18.68 17.69
C ILE A 470 15.12 -17.20 17.36
N ARG A 471 15.21 -16.87 16.07
CA ARG A 471 14.94 -15.53 15.57
C ARG A 471 14.20 -15.59 14.24
N PHE A 472 13.36 -14.58 14.02
CA PHE A 472 12.69 -14.34 12.75
C PHE A 472 13.33 -13.15 12.03
N TRP A 473 13.21 -13.12 10.70
CA TRP A 473 13.57 -11.97 9.87
C TRP A 473 12.50 -11.77 8.81
N GLY A 474 12.18 -10.52 8.48
CA GLY A 474 11.39 -10.18 7.30
C GLY A 474 12.30 -9.62 6.22
N ILE A 475 12.25 -10.19 5.01
CA ILE A 475 13.05 -9.75 3.87
C ILE A 475 12.11 -9.26 2.76
N ASP A 476 12.24 -8.00 2.33
CA ASP A 476 11.52 -7.48 1.17
C ASP A 476 12.03 -8.12 -0.14
N SER A 477 11.11 -8.71 -0.91
CA SER A 477 11.40 -9.32 -2.21
C SER A 477 11.74 -8.30 -3.31
N GLY A 478 11.54 -7.00 -3.05
CA GLY A 478 11.62 -5.95 -4.06
C GLY A 478 10.34 -5.81 -4.90
N ILE A 479 9.47 -6.82 -4.90
CA ILE A 479 8.21 -6.85 -5.65
C ILE A 479 7.09 -6.26 -4.80
N ARG A 480 6.33 -5.30 -5.37
CA ARG A 480 5.09 -4.81 -4.75
C ARG A 480 3.96 -5.81 -5.00
N HIS A 481 2.98 -5.89 -4.10
CA HIS A 481 1.75 -6.65 -4.36
C HIS A 481 1.10 -6.17 -5.68
N SER A 482 1.14 -6.98 -6.74
CA SER A 482 0.25 -6.92 -7.94
C SER A 482 0.88 -7.41 -9.27
N ILE A 483 2.07 -8.05 -9.31
CA ILE A 483 2.80 -8.22 -10.58
C ILE A 483 2.48 -9.51 -11.39
N GLY A 484 1.54 -10.39 -10.98
CA GLY A 484 1.17 -11.49 -11.89
C GLY A 484 0.39 -12.69 -11.36
N GLY A 485 -0.04 -12.69 -10.09
CA GLY A 485 -0.80 -13.78 -9.46
C GLY A 485 -2.31 -13.53 -9.38
N ALA A 486 -3.04 -14.48 -8.78
CA ALA A 486 -4.39 -14.22 -8.29
C ALA A 486 -4.35 -13.08 -7.27
N ASP A 487 -5.39 -12.24 -7.23
CA ASP A 487 -5.52 -11.27 -6.15
C ASP A 487 -6.10 -11.95 -4.90
N TYR A 488 -5.77 -11.39 -3.73
CA TYR A 488 -6.24 -11.86 -2.44
C TYR A 488 -7.77 -12.02 -2.37
N GLY A 489 -8.52 -11.07 -2.96
CA GLY A 489 -9.98 -11.10 -2.99
C GLY A 489 -10.54 -12.33 -3.73
N SER A 490 -9.89 -12.73 -4.82
CA SER A 490 -10.29 -13.91 -5.60
C SER A 490 -10.06 -15.21 -4.83
N VAL A 491 -8.97 -15.27 -4.05
CA VAL A 491 -8.69 -16.41 -3.20
C VAL A 491 -9.71 -16.48 -2.07
N ARG A 492 -10.05 -15.35 -1.44
CA ARG A 492 -11.15 -15.27 -0.46
C ARG A 492 -12.47 -15.78 -1.06
N ILE A 493 -12.87 -15.29 -2.22
CA ILE A 493 -14.08 -15.76 -2.92
C ILE A 493 -14.03 -17.28 -3.14
N GLY A 494 -12.91 -17.80 -3.67
CA GLY A 494 -12.71 -19.24 -3.88
C GLY A 494 -12.83 -20.08 -2.61
N THR A 495 -12.31 -19.57 -1.49
CA THR A 495 -12.44 -20.19 -0.16
C THR A 495 -13.90 -20.28 0.27
N PHE A 496 -14.65 -19.19 0.18
CA PHE A 496 -16.06 -19.14 0.56
C PHE A 496 -16.96 -19.96 -0.38
N MET A 497 -16.66 -20.00 -1.67
CA MET A 497 -17.31 -20.93 -2.61
C MET A 497 -17.09 -22.38 -2.17
N GLY A 498 -15.86 -22.76 -1.83
CA GLY A 498 -15.55 -24.09 -1.32
C GLY A 498 -16.30 -24.43 -0.03
N ARG A 499 -16.42 -23.49 0.91
CA ARG A 499 -17.24 -23.63 2.12
C ARG A 499 -18.69 -23.94 1.78
N LYS A 500 -19.31 -23.14 0.89
CA LYS A 500 -20.70 -23.34 0.47
C LYS A 500 -20.93 -24.72 -0.14
N MET A 501 -20.01 -25.17 -0.99
CA MET A 501 -20.06 -26.50 -1.62
C MET A 501 -19.94 -27.63 -0.58
N ILE A 502 -19.01 -27.52 0.37
CA ILE A 502 -18.85 -28.49 1.47
C ILE A 502 -20.14 -28.60 2.29
N LYS A 503 -20.70 -27.47 2.73
CA LYS A 503 -21.96 -27.44 3.50
C LYS A 503 -23.09 -28.12 2.74
N SER A 504 -23.26 -27.77 1.46
CA SER A 504 -24.30 -28.36 0.61
C SER A 504 -24.16 -29.88 0.45
N MET A 505 -22.93 -30.36 0.24
CA MET A 505 -22.64 -31.80 0.16
C MET A 505 -22.92 -32.51 1.48
N ALA A 506 -22.54 -31.94 2.62
CA ALA A 506 -22.81 -32.48 3.94
C ALA A 506 -24.33 -32.56 4.22
N SER A 507 -25.09 -31.48 3.96
CA SER A 507 -26.54 -31.46 4.12
C SER A 507 -27.25 -32.49 3.23
N ALA A 508 -26.77 -32.68 2.00
CA ALA A 508 -27.32 -33.68 1.09
C ALA A 508 -27.02 -35.13 1.55
N GLN A 509 -25.87 -35.35 2.19
CA GLN A 509 -25.54 -36.64 2.81
C GLN A 509 -26.39 -36.88 4.06
N LEU A 510 -26.50 -35.89 4.95
CA LEU A 510 -27.33 -35.94 6.15
C LEU A 510 -28.77 -36.34 5.82
N SER A 511 -29.36 -35.73 4.79
CA SER A 511 -30.72 -36.03 4.32
C SER A 511 -30.90 -37.48 3.82
N ARG A 512 -29.82 -38.17 3.43
CA ARG A 512 -29.83 -39.58 3.00
C ARG A 512 -29.59 -40.53 4.16
N THR A 513 -28.78 -40.14 5.13
CA THR A 513 -28.35 -40.97 6.27
C THR A 513 -29.42 -41.11 7.35
N CYS A 514 -30.42 -40.22 7.43
CA CYS A 514 -31.55 -40.34 8.38
C CYS A 514 -32.38 -41.64 8.27
N ASN A 515 -32.02 -42.57 7.38
CA ASN A 515 -32.64 -43.89 7.23
C ASN A 515 -31.79 -45.06 7.81
N ASP A 516 -30.52 -44.86 8.18
CA ASP A 516 -29.61 -45.91 8.67
C ASP A 516 -28.87 -45.47 9.98
N PHE A 517 -28.90 -46.34 11.00
CA PHE A 517 -28.60 -46.04 12.42
C PHE A 517 -27.10 -46.01 12.80
N GLU A 518 -26.38 -44.91 12.54
CA GLU A 518 -25.11 -44.60 13.22
C GLU A 518 -25.10 -43.14 13.74
N GLU A 519 -25.35 -42.95 15.05
CA GLU A 519 -25.48 -41.62 15.70
C GLU A 519 -24.23 -40.74 15.54
N ASP A 520 -23.02 -41.29 15.70
CA ASP A 520 -21.76 -40.54 15.62
C ASP A 520 -21.48 -39.96 14.21
N GLY A 521 -21.95 -40.64 13.16
CA GLY A 521 -21.78 -40.19 11.78
C GLY A 521 -22.71 -39.02 11.42
N VAL A 522 -23.86 -38.95 12.09
CA VAL A 522 -24.87 -37.90 11.91
C VAL A 522 -24.38 -36.58 12.52
N GLU A 523 -23.88 -36.59 13.76
CA GLU A 523 -23.36 -35.38 14.43
C GLU A 523 -22.22 -34.72 13.63
N LEU A 524 -21.31 -35.53 13.07
CA LEU A 524 -20.22 -35.03 12.23
C LEU A 524 -20.74 -34.34 10.97
N LEU A 525 -21.74 -34.94 10.30
CA LEU A 525 -22.35 -34.36 9.10
C LEU A 525 -23.16 -33.09 9.42
N GLU A 526 -23.80 -33.03 10.58
CA GLU A 526 -24.49 -31.83 11.07
C GLU A 526 -23.50 -30.67 11.25
N ALA A 527 -22.36 -30.92 11.91
CA ALA A 527 -21.31 -29.92 12.09
C ALA A 527 -20.71 -29.45 10.75
N GLU A 528 -20.52 -30.36 9.80
CA GLU A 528 -20.03 -30.05 8.45
C GLU A 528 -21.09 -29.27 7.62
N ALA A 529 -22.37 -29.56 7.81
CA ALA A 529 -23.49 -28.85 7.18
C ALA A 529 -23.70 -27.44 7.74
N SER A 530 -23.44 -27.23 9.03
CA SER A 530 -23.53 -25.92 9.68
C SER A 530 -22.21 -25.12 9.67
N LEU A 531 -21.14 -25.66 9.08
CA LEU A 531 -19.78 -25.11 9.13
C LEU A 531 -19.71 -23.60 8.82
N GLU A 532 -19.31 -22.80 9.80
CA GLU A 532 -19.10 -21.35 9.62
C GLU A 532 -17.68 -21.02 9.18
N TYR A 533 -16.68 -21.70 9.74
CA TYR A 533 -15.27 -21.46 9.47
C TYR A 533 -14.61 -22.71 8.90
N LEU A 534 -13.99 -22.61 7.72
CA LEU A 534 -13.41 -23.78 7.05
C LEU A 534 -12.27 -24.39 7.86
N CYS A 535 -11.55 -23.59 8.64
CA CYS A 535 -10.48 -24.07 9.51
C CYS A 535 -10.94 -25.09 10.57
N ASN A 536 -12.25 -25.19 10.84
CA ASN A 536 -12.81 -26.15 11.78
C ASN A 536 -13.01 -27.55 11.16
N LEU A 537 -12.92 -27.68 9.82
CA LEU A 537 -12.92 -28.98 9.16
C LEU A 537 -11.53 -29.64 9.33
N PRO A 538 -11.44 -30.87 9.88
CA PRO A 538 -10.14 -31.53 10.01
C PRO A 538 -9.53 -31.92 8.64
N PRO A 539 -8.19 -31.80 8.46
CA PRO A 539 -7.54 -32.16 7.19
C PRO A 539 -7.85 -33.59 6.70
N HIS A 540 -7.91 -34.57 7.61
CA HIS A 540 -8.21 -35.95 7.24
C HIS A 540 -9.64 -36.13 6.72
N ARG A 541 -10.62 -35.40 7.29
CA ARG A 541 -12.01 -35.39 6.81
C ARG A 541 -12.11 -34.76 5.43
N TYR A 542 -11.40 -33.66 5.24
CA TYR A 542 -11.33 -32.98 3.95
C TYR A 542 -10.77 -33.88 2.84
N GLU A 543 -9.64 -34.55 3.07
CA GLU A 543 -9.02 -35.46 2.09
C GLU A 543 -9.89 -36.68 1.78
N ALA A 544 -10.51 -37.28 2.81
CA ALA A 544 -11.33 -38.47 2.64
C ALA A 544 -12.60 -38.19 1.82
N THR A 545 -13.25 -37.04 2.06
CA THR A 545 -14.63 -36.81 1.59
C THR A 545 -14.73 -35.75 0.48
N TYR A 546 -13.97 -34.66 0.58
CA TYR A 546 -14.29 -33.42 -0.14
C TYR A 546 -13.30 -33.06 -1.25
N VAL A 547 -12.00 -33.36 -1.09
CA VAL A 547 -10.95 -32.97 -2.06
C VAL A 547 -11.27 -33.37 -3.50
N LYS A 548 -11.73 -34.61 -3.71
CA LYS A 548 -12.03 -35.14 -5.05
C LYS A 548 -13.33 -34.58 -5.65
N ARG A 549 -14.20 -33.99 -4.81
CA ARG A 549 -15.52 -33.47 -5.20
C ARG A 549 -15.50 -31.97 -5.47
N LEU A 550 -14.56 -31.23 -4.88
CA LEU A 550 -14.37 -29.81 -5.18
C LEU A 550 -13.65 -29.64 -6.52
N PRO A 551 -14.13 -28.77 -7.42
CA PRO A 551 -13.42 -28.47 -8.67
C PRO A 551 -12.14 -27.67 -8.40
N GLU A 552 -11.13 -27.81 -9.24
CA GLU A 552 -9.92 -26.97 -9.16
C GLU A 552 -10.29 -25.49 -9.32
N THR A 553 -11.04 -25.19 -10.38
CA THR A 553 -11.56 -23.85 -10.67
C THR A 553 -13.04 -23.89 -11.05
N LEU A 554 -13.74 -22.79 -10.82
CA LEU A 554 -15.16 -22.64 -11.19
C LEU A 554 -15.45 -21.21 -11.65
N LEU A 555 -16.22 -21.08 -12.73
CA LEU A 555 -16.71 -19.80 -13.24
C LEU A 555 -17.76 -19.23 -12.28
N GLY A 556 -17.67 -17.93 -11.97
CA GLY A 556 -18.59 -17.24 -11.08
C GLY A 556 -20.06 -17.47 -11.47
N GLU A 557 -20.40 -17.30 -12.76
CA GLU A 557 -21.75 -17.54 -13.28
C GLU A 557 -22.25 -18.97 -13.01
N LYS A 558 -21.39 -19.98 -13.19
CA LYS A 558 -21.77 -21.37 -12.92
C LYS A 558 -22.05 -21.62 -11.44
N PHE A 559 -21.28 -20.99 -10.56
CA PHE A 559 -21.50 -21.10 -9.12
C PHE A 559 -22.79 -20.39 -8.71
N LEU A 560 -23.01 -19.15 -9.18
CA LEU A 560 -24.21 -18.37 -8.87
C LEU A 560 -25.49 -19.09 -9.33
N ASN A 561 -25.47 -19.69 -10.52
CA ASN A 561 -26.61 -20.49 -11.01
C ASN A 561 -26.95 -21.72 -10.15
N GLN A 562 -25.99 -22.22 -9.36
CA GLN A 562 -26.16 -23.42 -8.54
C GLN A 562 -26.38 -23.12 -7.05
N TYR A 563 -25.78 -22.05 -6.52
CA TYR A 563 -25.71 -21.77 -5.08
C TYR A 563 -26.20 -20.37 -4.68
N ASP A 564 -26.60 -19.53 -5.64
CA ASP A 564 -26.99 -18.13 -5.53
C ASP A 564 -25.89 -17.17 -5.02
N ASP A 565 -25.21 -17.49 -3.92
CA ASP A 565 -24.19 -16.68 -3.27
C ASP A 565 -23.19 -17.54 -2.44
N HIS A 566 -21.99 -17.01 -2.17
CA HIS A 566 -20.94 -17.65 -1.36
C HIS A 566 -21.01 -17.32 0.14
N ASN A 567 -21.91 -16.41 0.55
CA ASN A 567 -22.16 -16.00 1.93
C ASN A 567 -20.93 -15.38 2.62
N ASP A 568 -20.20 -14.51 1.92
CA ASP A 568 -19.21 -13.59 2.48
C ASP A 568 -19.75 -12.16 2.39
N SER A 569 -19.69 -11.41 3.50
CA SER A 569 -20.24 -10.04 3.55
C SER A 569 -19.31 -8.99 2.92
N VAL A 570 -18.07 -9.35 2.59
CA VAL A 570 -17.03 -8.42 2.16
C VAL A 570 -16.78 -8.50 0.65
N THR A 571 -16.92 -9.67 0.04
CA THR A 571 -16.62 -9.88 -1.38
C THR A 571 -17.85 -10.18 -2.20
N VAL A 572 -17.81 -9.84 -3.49
CA VAL A 572 -18.87 -10.11 -4.47
C VAL A 572 -18.29 -10.95 -5.61
N ILE A 573 -19.02 -11.99 -6.03
CA ILE A 573 -18.61 -12.83 -7.16
C ILE A 573 -18.82 -12.07 -8.46
N ASP A 574 -17.77 -11.98 -9.27
CA ASP A 574 -17.87 -11.57 -10.67
C ASP A 574 -18.29 -12.78 -11.52
N PRO A 575 -19.48 -12.76 -12.17
CA PRO A 575 -19.95 -13.87 -12.98
C PRO A 575 -18.98 -14.29 -14.10
N LYS A 576 -18.19 -13.34 -14.60
CA LYS A 576 -17.29 -13.55 -15.75
C LYS A 576 -15.91 -14.09 -15.35
N ARG A 577 -15.61 -14.15 -14.05
CA ARG A 577 -14.30 -14.55 -13.54
C ARG A 577 -14.27 -16.03 -13.14
N ASN A 578 -13.14 -16.70 -13.39
CA ASN A 578 -12.88 -18.03 -12.84
C ASN A 578 -12.16 -17.90 -11.50
N TYR A 579 -12.58 -18.70 -10.52
CA TYR A 579 -12.01 -18.73 -9.17
C TYR A 579 -11.37 -20.09 -8.91
N GLY A 580 -10.20 -20.12 -8.29
CA GLY A 580 -9.61 -21.34 -7.74
C GLY A 580 -10.39 -21.75 -6.50
N VAL A 581 -11.08 -22.89 -6.51
CA VAL A 581 -11.96 -23.31 -5.40
C VAL A 581 -11.24 -24.29 -4.49
N ARG A 582 -10.68 -25.37 -5.05
CA ARG A 582 -10.07 -26.44 -4.26
C ARG A 582 -8.85 -25.98 -3.46
N ALA A 583 -7.93 -25.25 -4.09
CA ALA A 583 -6.73 -24.78 -3.41
C ALA A 583 -7.05 -23.75 -2.32
N SER A 584 -7.93 -22.79 -2.63
CA SER A 584 -8.37 -21.76 -1.69
C SER A 584 -9.10 -22.34 -0.48
N ALA A 585 -10.01 -23.31 -0.69
CA ALA A 585 -10.67 -24.01 0.42
C ALA A 585 -9.72 -24.88 1.24
N ARG A 586 -8.73 -25.52 0.58
CA ARG A 586 -7.70 -26.34 1.23
C ARG A 586 -6.82 -25.53 2.18
N HIS A 587 -6.49 -24.28 1.84
CA HIS A 587 -5.54 -23.48 2.61
C HIS A 587 -5.94 -23.33 4.10
N PRO A 588 -7.10 -22.76 4.48
CA PRO A 588 -7.44 -22.55 5.90
C PRO A 588 -7.61 -23.85 6.69
N ILE A 589 -8.07 -24.93 6.06
CA ILE A 589 -8.21 -26.27 6.66
C ILE A 589 -6.87 -26.78 7.19
N TYR A 590 -5.83 -26.69 6.35
CA TYR A 590 -4.49 -27.14 6.72
C TYR A 590 -3.73 -26.12 7.55
N GLU A 591 -3.95 -24.83 7.31
CA GLU A 591 -3.16 -23.77 7.92
C GLU A 591 -3.36 -23.73 9.44
N THR A 592 -4.60 -23.85 9.93
CA THR A 592 -4.83 -23.95 11.38
C THR A 592 -4.10 -25.13 12.02
N PHE A 593 -4.03 -26.28 11.33
CA PHE A 593 -3.27 -27.43 11.84
C PHE A 593 -1.77 -27.12 11.89
N ARG A 594 -1.21 -26.52 10.82
CA ARG A 594 0.19 -26.09 10.77
C ARG A 594 0.51 -25.09 11.88
N VAL A 595 -0.36 -24.12 12.13
CA VAL A 595 -0.17 -23.10 13.17
C VAL A 595 -0.20 -23.72 14.57
N LYS A 596 -1.13 -24.65 14.84
CA LYS A 596 -1.18 -25.39 16.11
C LYS A 596 0.09 -26.22 16.33
N ALA A 597 0.56 -26.92 15.29
CA ALA A 597 1.80 -27.68 15.34
C ALA A 597 3.03 -26.79 15.55
N PHE A 598 3.10 -25.65 14.84
CA PHE A 598 4.18 -24.67 14.98
C PHE A 598 4.22 -24.10 16.39
N LYS A 599 3.06 -23.70 16.95
CA LYS A 599 2.93 -23.22 18.33
C LYS A 599 3.44 -24.26 19.34
N ALA A 600 3.07 -25.53 19.18
CA ALA A 600 3.54 -26.60 20.06
C ALA A 600 5.07 -26.80 19.96
N LEU A 601 5.60 -26.80 18.73
CA LEU A 601 7.03 -26.97 18.47
C LEU A 601 7.88 -25.82 19.02
N LEU A 602 7.37 -24.59 19.12
CA LEU A 602 8.07 -23.48 19.78
C LEU A 602 8.38 -23.76 21.26
N THR A 603 7.63 -24.66 21.90
CA THR A 603 7.84 -25.03 23.31
C THR A 603 8.72 -26.26 23.50
N ALA A 604 9.12 -26.92 22.41
CA ALA A 604 10.02 -28.08 22.47
C ALA A 604 11.45 -27.68 22.87
N ASP A 605 12.24 -28.68 23.27
CA ASP A 605 13.65 -28.48 23.59
C ASP A 605 14.45 -27.96 22.38
N SER A 606 15.43 -27.10 22.66
CA SER A 606 16.30 -26.51 21.65
C SER A 606 17.08 -27.59 20.89
N SER A 607 16.70 -27.86 19.65
CA SER A 607 17.38 -28.81 18.76
C SER A 607 17.31 -28.39 17.29
N ASN A 608 18.13 -29.03 16.44
CA ASN A 608 18.04 -28.83 15.00
C ASN A 608 16.76 -29.42 14.42
N GLU A 609 16.28 -30.50 15.02
CA GLU A 609 15.02 -31.16 14.66
C GLU A 609 13.84 -30.24 14.92
N GLN A 610 13.84 -29.51 16.05
CA GLN A 610 12.84 -28.48 16.34
C GLN A 610 12.82 -27.41 15.25
N LEU A 611 13.97 -26.78 14.99
CA LEU A 611 14.10 -25.71 14.00
C LEU A 611 13.73 -26.18 12.59
N SER A 612 14.18 -27.38 12.20
CA SER A 612 13.86 -27.97 10.89
C SER A 612 12.37 -28.27 10.76
N SER A 613 11.73 -28.74 11.84
CA SER A 613 10.27 -29.01 11.85
C SER A 613 9.46 -27.72 11.79
N LEU A 614 9.87 -26.67 12.51
CA LEU A 614 9.27 -25.34 12.41
C LEU A 614 9.40 -24.79 10.98
N GLY A 615 10.59 -24.91 10.39
CA GLY A 615 10.84 -24.42 9.05
C GLY A 615 10.10 -25.19 7.95
N GLU A 616 9.96 -26.51 8.10
CA GLU A 616 9.13 -27.35 7.22
C GLU A 616 7.67 -26.87 7.19
N LEU A 617 7.10 -26.52 8.34
CA LEU A 617 5.75 -25.96 8.41
C LEU A 617 5.64 -24.60 7.69
N MET A 618 6.68 -23.77 7.75
CA MET A 618 6.72 -22.51 6.99
C MET A 618 6.76 -22.77 5.48
N TYR A 619 7.60 -23.70 5.01
CA TYR A 619 7.63 -24.06 3.58
C TYR A 619 6.29 -24.60 3.10
N GLN A 620 5.64 -25.47 3.88
CA GLN A 620 4.31 -25.97 3.53
C GLN A 620 3.26 -24.85 3.45
N CYS A 621 3.34 -23.85 4.31
CA CYS A 621 2.50 -22.66 4.22
C CYS A 621 2.79 -21.89 2.91
N HIS A 622 4.07 -21.65 2.57
CA HIS A 622 4.45 -20.96 1.34
C HIS A 622 3.94 -21.66 0.07
N TYR A 623 4.14 -22.97 -0.06
CA TYR A 623 3.60 -23.71 -1.20
C TYR A 623 2.07 -23.74 -1.22
N SER A 624 1.42 -23.61 -0.05
CA SER A 624 -0.03 -23.42 0.00
C SER A 624 -0.48 -22.06 -0.54
N TYR A 625 0.33 -21.00 -0.40
CA TYR A 625 0.11 -19.71 -1.05
C TYR A 625 0.26 -19.81 -2.57
N GLU A 626 1.34 -20.44 -3.04
CA GLU A 626 1.58 -20.67 -4.47
C GLU A 626 0.41 -21.43 -5.11
N ALA A 627 -0.09 -22.49 -4.45
CA ALA A 627 -1.24 -23.24 -4.92
C ALA A 627 -2.53 -22.40 -5.03
N CYS A 628 -2.67 -21.36 -4.19
CA CYS A 628 -3.78 -20.39 -4.28
C CYS A 628 -3.55 -19.33 -5.39
N GLY A 629 -2.38 -19.32 -6.03
CA GLY A 629 -1.99 -18.30 -7.01
C GLY A 629 -1.44 -17.02 -6.38
N LEU A 630 -1.02 -17.06 -5.10
CA LEU A 630 -0.47 -15.91 -4.36
C LEU A 630 1.06 -15.94 -4.25
N GLY A 631 1.73 -16.81 -5.00
CA GLY A 631 3.19 -16.81 -5.14
C GLY A 631 3.69 -15.63 -5.98
N SER A 632 5.01 -15.42 -6.00
CA SER A 632 5.66 -14.48 -6.91
C SER A 632 7.12 -14.84 -7.11
N ASP A 633 7.67 -14.60 -8.30
CA ASP A 633 9.05 -14.97 -8.61
C ASP A 633 10.07 -14.46 -7.57
N GLY A 634 9.87 -13.24 -7.06
CA GLY A 634 10.74 -12.65 -6.04
C GLY A 634 10.63 -13.35 -4.67
N THR A 635 9.42 -13.63 -4.20
CA THR A 635 9.22 -14.34 -2.92
C THR A 635 9.66 -15.79 -3.01
N ASP A 636 9.35 -16.45 -4.11
CA ASP A 636 9.60 -17.88 -4.31
C ASP A 636 11.10 -18.12 -4.51
N ARG A 637 11.81 -17.16 -5.12
CA ARG A 637 13.28 -17.14 -5.17
C ARG A 637 13.88 -17.02 -3.78
N LEU A 638 13.40 -16.07 -2.95
CA LEU A 638 13.91 -15.91 -1.58
C LEU A 638 13.69 -17.18 -0.75
N VAL A 639 12.53 -17.83 -0.87
CA VAL A 639 12.27 -19.08 -0.15
C VAL A 639 13.19 -20.21 -0.63
N ARG A 640 13.35 -20.39 -1.95
CA ARG A 640 14.28 -21.36 -2.54
C ARG A 640 15.72 -21.16 -2.08
N LEU A 641 16.18 -19.92 -2.04
CA LEU A 641 17.52 -19.57 -1.56
C LEU A 641 17.75 -20.01 -0.10
N VAL A 642 16.76 -19.84 0.78
CA VAL A 642 16.86 -20.33 2.17
C VAL A 642 16.90 -21.86 2.21
N GLN A 643 16.11 -22.55 1.38
CA GLN A 643 16.13 -24.01 1.27
C GLN A 643 17.49 -24.54 0.79
N GLU A 644 18.10 -23.91 -0.22
CA GLU A 644 19.42 -24.28 -0.74
C GLU A 644 20.50 -24.16 0.33
N MET A 645 20.47 -23.07 1.11
CA MET A 645 21.41 -22.88 2.22
C MET A 645 21.23 -23.91 3.33
N GLN A 646 19.98 -24.21 3.70
CA GLN A 646 19.68 -25.26 4.68
C GLN A 646 20.24 -26.62 4.24
N ASN A 647 20.28 -26.90 2.94
CA ASN A 647 20.76 -28.17 2.38
C ASN A 647 22.24 -28.16 1.93
N SER A 648 22.93 -27.02 2.04
CA SER A 648 24.33 -26.86 1.64
C SER A 648 25.30 -27.75 2.44
N LYS A 649 26.49 -28.02 1.90
CA LYS A 649 27.51 -28.84 2.62
C LYS A 649 27.96 -28.20 3.95
N LEU A 650 27.84 -26.88 4.07
CA LEU A 650 28.21 -26.11 5.26
C LEU A 650 27.16 -26.23 6.38
N SER A 651 25.88 -26.40 6.03
CA SER A 651 24.76 -26.54 6.98
C SER A 651 24.56 -27.97 7.50
N LYS A 652 25.17 -28.98 6.86
CA LYS A 652 25.23 -30.38 7.35
C LYS A 652 26.22 -30.60 8.51
N SER A 653 26.96 -29.55 8.89
CA SER A 653 27.67 -29.50 10.18
C SER A 653 26.73 -28.98 11.28
N GLU A 654 27.09 -29.08 12.56
CA GLU A 654 26.32 -28.51 13.69
C GLU A 654 26.04 -26.99 13.57
N ASN A 655 26.49 -26.32 12.52
CA ASN A 655 26.41 -24.88 12.26
C ASN A 655 25.34 -24.43 11.26
N GLY A 656 24.32 -25.24 10.93
CA GLY A 656 23.15 -24.75 10.18
C GLY A 656 22.48 -23.56 10.88
N THR A 657 22.07 -22.53 10.14
CA THR A 657 21.72 -21.21 10.71
C THR A 657 20.31 -20.76 10.35
N LEU A 658 19.85 -21.02 9.12
CA LEU A 658 18.48 -20.75 8.65
C LEU A 658 17.77 -22.07 8.36
N PHE A 659 16.49 -22.13 8.67
CA PHE A 659 15.77 -23.41 8.74
C PHE A 659 14.42 -23.41 8.01
N GLY A 660 13.86 -22.23 7.71
CA GLY A 660 12.55 -22.13 7.07
C GLY A 660 12.27 -20.73 6.56
N ALA A 661 11.42 -20.64 5.54
CA ALA A 661 10.96 -19.36 5.02
C ALA A 661 9.56 -19.49 4.41
N LYS A 662 8.79 -18.39 4.47
CA LYS A 662 7.52 -18.24 3.76
C LYS A 662 7.23 -16.80 3.41
N ILE A 663 6.47 -16.59 2.34
CA ILE A 663 5.82 -15.32 2.05
C ILE A 663 4.96 -14.84 3.25
N THR A 664 4.88 -13.53 3.49
CA THR A 664 4.06 -12.91 4.56
C THR A 664 3.01 -11.97 3.97
N GLY A 665 1.89 -11.80 4.68
CA GLY A 665 0.81 -10.90 4.29
C GLY A 665 -0.08 -11.47 3.17
N GLY A 666 -0.63 -10.58 2.34
CA GLY A 666 -1.62 -10.95 1.31
C GLY A 666 -1.09 -11.71 0.10
N GLY A 667 0.24 -11.81 -0.05
CA GLY A 667 0.91 -12.51 -1.15
C GLY A 667 1.07 -11.69 -2.43
N SER A 668 1.44 -12.37 -3.52
CA SER A 668 1.69 -11.79 -4.86
C SER A 668 2.77 -10.70 -4.88
N GLY A 669 3.81 -10.89 -4.06
CA GLY A 669 4.92 -9.96 -3.82
C GLY A 669 5.15 -9.74 -2.32
N GLY A 670 5.78 -8.63 -1.98
CA GLY A 670 5.95 -8.20 -0.59
C GLY A 670 7.18 -8.81 0.08
N SER A 671 7.01 -9.30 1.31
CA SER A 671 8.13 -9.80 2.12
C SER A 671 8.07 -11.32 2.36
N VAL A 672 9.21 -11.88 2.77
CA VAL A 672 9.37 -13.26 3.21
C VAL A 672 9.79 -13.27 4.67
N CYS A 673 9.05 -14.01 5.51
CA CYS A 673 9.44 -14.34 6.87
C CYS A 673 10.40 -15.53 6.86
N VAL A 674 11.56 -15.40 7.49
CA VAL A 674 12.60 -16.43 7.62
C VAL A 674 12.80 -16.78 9.08
N ILE A 675 12.92 -18.07 9.41
CA ILE A 675 13.29 -18.57 10.74
C ILE A 675 14.72 -19.10 10.74
N GLY A 676 15.43 -18.85 11.84
CA GLY A 676 16.77 -19.36 12.05
C GLY A 676 17.23 -19.29 13.50
N ARG A 677 18.48 -19.72 13.74
CA ARG A 677 19.13 -19.59 15.03
C ARG A 677 19.40 -18.14 15.35
N ASN A 678 19.16 -17.73 16.58
CA ASN A 678 19.51 -16.40 17.07
C ASN A 678 21.03 -16.30 17.32
N CYS A 679 21.81 -16.18 16.24
CA CYS A 679 23.25 -15.98 16.29
C CYS A 679 23.72 -15.00 15.21
N LEU A 680 24.95 -14.49 15.37
CA LEU A 680 25.54 -13.51 14.45
C LEU A 680 25.59 -14.05 13.02
N ARG A 681 26.01 -15.32 12.86
CA ARG A 681 26.13 -15.97 11.56
C ARG A 681 24.82 -16.01 10.77
N SER A 682 23.68 -16.25 11.43
CA SER A 682 22.37 -16.17 10.76
C SER A 682 22.09 -14.76 10.25
N SER A 683 22.47 -13.74 11.02
CA SER A 683 22.26 -12.34 10.65
C SER A 683 23.16 -11.93 9.48
N GLU A 684 24.42 -12.39 9.48
CA GLU A 684 25.37 -12.19 8.38
C GLU A 684 24.84 -12.79 7.07
N GLN A 685 24.32 -14.03 7.10
CA GLN A 685 23.75 -14.66 5.91
C GLN A 685 22.51 -13.92 5.39
N ILE A 686 21.64 -13.43 6.27
CA ILE A 686 20.49 -12.61 5.87
C ILE A 686 20.95 -11.32 5.16
N LEU A 687 22.03 -10.70 5.63
CA LEU A 687 22.62 -9.52 4.99
C LEU A 687 23.31 -9.86 3.66
N GLU A 688 23.99 -11.01 3.57
CA GLU A 688 24.56 -11.52 2.32
C GLU A 688 23.46 -11.72 1.26
N TYR A 689 22.28 -12.22 1.65
CA TYR A 689 21.14 -12.35 0.75
C TYR A 689 20.63 -11.01 0.21
N ASP A 690 20.51 -10.02 1.09
CA ASP A 690 20.10 -8.67 0.68
C ASP A 690 21.10 -8.10 -0.34
N CYS A 691 22.41 -8.29 -0.11
CA CYS A 691 23.46 -7.87 -1.04
C CYS A 691 23.41 -8.63 -2.38
N LEU A 692 23.31 -9.96 -2.36
CA LEU A 692 23.29 -10.79 -3.58
C LEU A 692 22.07 -10.49 -4.47
N GLN A 693 20.91 -10.23 -3.86
CA GLN A 693 19.71 -9.79 -4.58
C GLN A 693 19.91 -8.41 -5.22
N GLN A 694 20.54 -7.47 -4.52
CA GLN A 694 20.81 -6.13 -5.06
C GLN A 694 21.76 -6.19 -6.25
N ASP A 695 22.83 -6.98 -6.15
CA ASP A 695 23.82 -7.13 -7.22
C ASP A 695 23.22 -7.79 -8.49
N GLU A 696 22.38 -8.82 -8.35
CA GLU A 696 21.72 -9.47 -9.50
C GLU A 696 20.62 -8.63 -10.15
N MET A 697 19.91 -7.81 -9.37
CA MET A 697 18.89 -6.90 -9.87
C MET A 697 19.49 -5.55 -10.33
N GLY A 698 20.81 -5.40 -10.38
CA GLY A 698 21.48 -4.17 -10.82
C GLY A 698 21.34 -2.96 -9.89
N TYR A 699 20.90 -3.16 -8.65
CA TYR A 699 20.77 -2.10 -7.65
C TYR A 699 22.09 -1.82 -6.94
N ASN A 700 22.45 -0.53 -6.76
CA ASN A 700 23.52 -0.14 -5.85
C ASN A 700 23.14 -0.52 -4.39
N LYS A 701 24.15 -0.93 -3.59
CA LYS A 701 24.15 -1.42 -2.18
C LYS A 701 23.44 -0.55 -1.09
N ILE A 702 22.37 0.16 -1.40
CA ILE A 702 21.91 1.35 -0.65
C ILE A 702 20.56 1.14 0.06
N TYR A 703 19.80 0.07 -0.24
CA TYR A 703 18.55 -0.25 0.47
C TYR A 703 18.77 -1.33 1.53
N ASN A 704 18.34 -1.09 2.77
CA ASN A 704 18.25 -2.15 3.78
C ASN A 704 16.86 -2.81 3.65
N ARG A 705 16.77 -3.98 3.02
CA ARG A 705 15.51 -4.71 2.77
C ARG A 705 15.12 -5.61 3.96
N THR A 706 15.95 -5.64 5.00
CA THR A 706 15.69 -6.42 6.21
C THR A 706 14.82 -5.62 7.18
N LEU A 707 13.61 -6.09 7.40
CA LEU A 707 12.70 -5.57 8.41
C LEU A 707 13.29 -5.84 9.79
N CYS A 708 13.42 -4.78 10.59
CA CYS A 708 13.99 -4.92 11.91
C CYS A 708 12.91 -5.39 12.89
N LEU A 709 13.19 -6.49 13.57
CA LEU A 709 12.40 -6.89 14.74
C LEU A 709 12.87 -6.12 15.97
N TYR A 710 11.95 -5.85 16.89
CA TYR A 710 12.26 -5.07 18.08
C TYR A 710 13.33 -5.74 18.94
N PRO A 711 14.29 -4.98 19.47
CA PRO A 711 15.28 -5.50 20.41
C PRO A 711 14.82 -5.47 21.88
N ARG A 712 13.69 -4.83 22.24
CA ARG A 712 13.23 -4.64 23.63
C ARG A 712 11.71 -4.76 23.78
N SER A 713 11.23 -5.11 24.97
CA SER A 713 9.81 -5.21 25.38
C SER A 713 9.11 -3.85 25.44
N PHE A 714 7.96 -3.71 24.77
CA PHE A 714 7.01 -2.59 24.90
C PHE A 714 5.60 -3.08 24.52
N LYS A 715 4.57 -2.35 24.95
CA LYS A 715 3.16 -2.58 24.57
C LYS A 715 2.71 -1.58 23.52
N VAL A 716 1.92 -2.03 22.55
CA VAL A 716 1.30 -1.19 21.51
C VAL A 716 -0.22 -1.18 21.63
N PRO A 717 -0.90 -0.14 21.09
CA PRO A 717 -0.31 1.10 20.56
C PRO A 717 0.22 2.02 21.67
N LEU A 718 1.08 2.99 21.33
CA LEU A 718 1.49 4.05 22.26
C LEU A 718 0.67 5.30 21.96
N VAL A 719 0.07 5.90 22.98
CA VAL A 719 -0.72 7.14 22.86
C VAL A 719 -0.20 8.17 23.85
N ILE A 720 0.13 9.35 23.35
CA ILE A 720 0.74 10.44 24.09
C ILE A 720 -0.09 11.70 23.85
N LYS A 721 -0.33 12.46 24.92
CA LYS A 721 -0.86 13.81 24.89
C LYS A 721 0.27 14.80 25.05
N VAL A 722 0.31 15.75 24.13
CA VAL A 722 1.37 16.75 24.01
C VAL A 722 0.77 18.15 24.01
N TYR A 723 1.40 19.08 24.70
CA TYR A 723 1.06 20.50 24.62
C TYR A 723 2.02 21.17 23.64
N GLY A 724 1.51 21.83 22.59
CA GLY A 724 2.37 22.37 21.53
C GLY A 724 3.40 23.40 22.04
N TRP A 725 3.06 24.18 23.06
CA TRP A 725 3.97 25.14 23.70
C TRP A 725 5.03 24.49 24.58
N LYS A 726 4.82 23.24 25.02
CA LYS A 726 5.82 22.44 25.77
C LYS A 726 6.74 21.62 24.87
N LEU A 727 6.45 21.53 23.57
CA LEU A 727 7.39 21.00 22.57
C LEU A 727 8.51 21.99 22.21
N LYS A 728 8.35 23.27 22.60
CA LYS A 728 9.32 24.36 22.45
C LYS A 728 10.33 24.32 23.59
#